data_AF-A0A6N2D416-F1
#
_entry.id   AF-A0A6N2D416-F1
#
_cell.length_a   1.000
_cell.length_b   1.000
_cell.length_c   1.000
_cell.angle_alpha   90.00
_cell.angle_beta   90.00
_cell.angle_gamma   90.00
#
_symmetry.space_group_name_H-M   'P 1'
#
loop_
_entity.id
_entity.type
_entity.pdbx_description
1 polymer ?
#
loop_
_entity_poly.entity_id
_entity_poly.type
_entity_poly.pdbx_seq_one_letter_code
_entity_poly.pdbx_strand_id
1 'polypeptide(L)'
;MANRESPVVLRPEFRPFVWMPVLWAALFAVLLLGVVHVVSPFLALPRLVGLVFGGVVLCLGLLVAQRLAAWSKERVEIHRRRIVRRYGGLLTSGSVELDLRNVTQVGTVRPFLESRLFGTGRVELRAAGSFGTEVEILGQREAEEVLELVQLRMAEQGLRIDRGAAVLETRPQVSGIVMDMGPSAVAWLGMLGLVWLQAMVFAGILVGLPDESPVAAWSMMREMAGHGEVPLAGGDLLVSTVRGEDVARLLTAVVVGLVLAFLVVVGGLGVRLGNLLRRRYTLRPERVDFEDGFLTRRLKMIPVENLADVTTHAPLLLRLVSHARVTLSAQGAGSEIVFELVPDAEMFKEVLKGLIEDAPSREGGLAEGGVAAVGVVEGGDGGGTAEPLVACSAGVSGGADGAARPDAGGDSAAWSEEGCRGVEPVTPMPSRAGAESRPVQRREWPEVELRMDARRVVRAPLLWSLGAWGLAGVGSLVVFIVLGMGGWMAETGRVGGTVLAVCLGVGLVTGLFGAVGGAFRRAITTYTLGRRSVRSRVALLQERIEEFGVEKVMTLHVRRDPVDRWMGTATVTLMSVGSMMPLVLSSIRLDEADERTLCERLGMPVSVPRRRLRSRFTVRRHVLGSLWWPLVWGLSLLVGGVLFVLGFGGLALFAAVGGALALWVLFAMAAALAARYRELWLHDEGVTVRSGVFVKGTVRGAWADLRHIDTVVLPGCGGAGWLDLFFGGPGRAQVPMLDGVVALHRSLDAELSGPDASLEEELAEARPLARVALARLALTLLLVFPLLPLLPVVLPLSYLRLRRTRHVLTRAAVVSERRLLWSRRSSVLLERVDHVTVHRGPLHQMLGGGTVRVFTTGSSGADLVVGDVPDAEVFSARVREVSGRDAD
;
A
#
# COMPACT_ATOMS: atom_id res chain seq x y z
N MET A 1 10.75 -40.37 15.65
CA MET A 1 11.16 -39.12 16.33
C MET A 1 12.25 -38.47 15.49
N ALA A 2 11.86 -37.68 14.49
CA ALA A 2 12.82 -36.95 13.66
C ALA A 2 13.56 -35.91 14.53
N ASN A 3 14.88 -35.83 14.36
CA ASN A 3 15.76 -34.94 15.10
C ASN A 3 15.30 -33.49 14.85
N ARG A 4 14.54 -32.90 15.79
CA ARG A 4 14.11 -31.50 15.70
C ARG A 4 15.35 -30.64 15.85
N GLU A 5 15.95 -30.23 14.73
CA GLU A 5 17.00 -29.22 14.75
C GLU A 5 16.49 -27.99 15.51
N SER A 6 17.18 -27.65 16.60
CA SER A 6 16.87 -26.47 17.38
C SER A 6 17.00 -25.23 16.49
N PRO A 7 16.03 -24.29 16.50
CA PRO A 7 16.10 -23.10 15.68
C PRO A 7 17.33 -22.25 16.03
N VAL A 8 17.92 -21.62 15.02
CA VAL A 8 19.01 -20.66 15.24
C VAL A 8 18.39 -19.38 15.77
N VAL A 9 18.72 -19.03 17.02
CA VAL A 9 18.17 -17.84 17.70
C VAL A 9 19.16 -16.70 17.60
N LEU A 10 18.78 -15.65 16.87
CA LEU A 10 19.55 -14.42 16.70
C LEU A 10 18.98 -13.30 17.58
N ARG A 11 19.85 -12.50 18.18
CA ARG A 11 19.52 -11.26 18.88
C ARG A 11 20.29 -10.10 18.29
N PRO A 12 19.72 -8.88 18.29
CA PRO A 12 20.45 -7.70 17.85
C PRO A 12 21.57 -7.34 18.83
N GLU A 13 22.69 -6.86 18.30
CA GLU A 13 23.74 -6.23 19.09
C GLU A 13 23.21 -4.98 19.82
N PHE A 14 23.43 -4.92 21.13
CA PHE A 14 22.91 -3.86 21.99
C PHE A 14 23.28 -2.46 21.51
N ARG A 15 24.57 -2.26 21.19
CA ARG A 15 25.12 -0.94 20.89
C ARG A 15 24.51 -0.26 19.66
N PRO A 16 24.56 -0.84 18.44
CA PRO A 16 23.97 -0.23 17.26
C PRO A 16 22.45 -0.12 17.36
N PHE A 17 21.79 -1.08 17.99
CA PHE A 17 20.33 -1.11 18.11
C PHE A 17 19.79 0.02 19.01
N VAL A 18 20.44 0.28 20.15
CA VAL A 18 19.98 1.26 21.14
C VAL A 18 20.58 2.64 20.88
N TRP A 19 21.90 2.75 20.72
CA TRP A 19 22.58 4.04 20.72
C TRP A 19 22.49 4.78 19.39
N MET A 20 22.47 4.07 18.25
CA MET A 20 22.47 4.76 16.95
C MET A 20 21.22 5.63 16.73
N PRO A 21 19.99 5.17 17.01
CA PRO A 21 18.80 6.02 16.91
C PRO A 21 18.81 7.18 17.92
N VAL A 22 19.36 6.94 19.12
CA VAL A 22 19.45 7.96 20.20
C VAL A 22 20.43 9.06 19.82
N LEU A 23 21.58 8.72 19.22
CA LEU A 23 22.57 9.70 18.74
C LEU A 23 22.00 10.58 17.63
N TRP A 24 21.27 10.00 16.68
CA TRP A 24 20.60 10.78 15.62
C TRP A 24 19.53 11.72 16.18
N ALA A 25 18.71 11.23 17.13
CA ALA A 25 17.71 12.06 17.79
C ALA A 25 18.36 13.17 18.61
N ALA A 26 19.47 12.90 19.29
CA ALA A 26 20.24 13.89 20.03
C ALA A 26 20.83 14.96 19.11
N LEU A 27 21.40 14.56 17.95
CA LEU A 27 21.92 15.50 16.96
C LEU A 27 20.80 16.41 16.41
N PHE A 28 19.65 15.84 16.06
CA PHE A 28 18.49 16.62 15.59
C PHE A 28 17.96 17.55 16.68
N ALA A 29 17.89 17.07 17.92
CA ALA A 29 17.50 17.86 19.07
C ALA A 29 18.43 19.07 19.30
N VAL A 30 19.75 18.89 19.18
CA VAL A 30 20.73 19.98 19.27
C VAL A 30 20.49 21.00 18.16
N LEU A 31 20.26 20.55 16.92
CA LEU A 31 19.97 21.45 15.79
C LEU A 31 18.65 22.22 16.00
N LEU A 32 17.60 21.54 16.46
CA LEU A 32 16.30 22.16 16.77
C LEU A 32 16.43 23.20 17.90
N LEU A 33 17.16 22.87 18.96
CA LEU A 33 17.43 23.81 20.06
C LEU A 33 18.24 25.01 19.58
N GLY A 34 19.19 24.82 18.66
CA GLY A 34 19.92 25.90 18.00
C GLY A 34 19.00 26.84 17.23
N VAL A 35 18.09 26.30 16.41
CA VAL A 35 17.10 27.10 15.66
C VAL A 35 16.16 27.86 16.61
N VAL A 36 15.63 27.18 17.63
CA VAL A 36 14.74 27.81 18.63
C VAL A 36 15.48 28.91 19.39
N HIS A 37 16.76 28.70 19.74
CA HIS A 37 17.57 29.70 20.41
C HIS A 37 17.77 30.95 19.54
N VAL A 38 18.04 30.78 18.24
CA VAL A 38 18.20 31.89 17.28
C VAL A 38 16.88 32.64 17.04
N VAL A 39 15.74 31.93 16.97
CA VAL A 39 14.43 32.52 16.64
C VAL A 39 13.74 33.13 17.87
N SER A 40 13.96 32.58 19.07
CA SER A 40 13.24 32.98 20.29
C SER A 40 13.31 34.48 20.66
N PRO A 41 14.41 35.22 20.42
CA PRO A 41 14.47 36.66 20.70
C PRO A 41 13.49 37.45 19.81
N PHE A 42 13.30 37.02 18.57
CA PHE A 42 12.41 37.68 17.60
C PHE A 42 10.93 37.46 17.91
N LEU A 43 10.59 36.38 18.62
CA LEU A 43 9.21 36.07 19.01
C LEU A 43 8.85 36.57 20.41
N ALA A 44 9.77 37.22 21.13
CA ALA A 44 9.60 37.63 22.53
C ALA A 44 9.17 36.48 23.48
N LEU A 45 9.60 35.24 23.20
CA LEU A 45 9.21 34.03 23.94
C LEU A 45 10.42 33.30 24.58
N PRO A 46 11.22 33.93 25.46
CA PRO A 46 12.40 33.28 26.05
C PRO A 46 12.04 32.06 26.93
N ARG A 47 10.85 32.06 27.53
CA ARG A 47 10.34 30.92 28.33
C ARG A 47 10.12 29.66 27.47
N LEU A 48 9.93 29.82 26.16
CA LEU A 48 9.72 28.71 25.24
C LEU A 48 11.00 27.87 25.07
N VAL A 49 12.19 28.48 25.18
CA VAL A 49 13.47 27.76 25.09
C VAL A 49 13.60 26.71 26.19
N GLY A 50 13.31 27.09 27.44
CA GLY A 50 13.36 26.16 28.58
C GLY A 50 12.33 25.03 28.48
N LEU A 51 11.12 25.34 28.01
CA LEU A 51 10.07 24.33 27.80
C LEU A 51 10.44 23.35 26.68
N VAL A 52 10.96 23.86 25.55
CA VAL A 52 11.44 23.02 24.44
C VAL A 52 12.61 22.15 24.90
N PHE A 53 13.56 22.70 25.65
CA PHE A 53 14.67 21.94 26.21
C PHE A 53 14.20 20.81 27.12
N GLY A 54 13.32 21.10 28.09
CA GLY A 54 12.74 20.09 28.97
C GLY A 54 11.98 19.00 28.19
N GLY A 55 11.21 19.40 27.17
CA GLY A 55 10.52 18.48 26.28
C GLY A 55 11.48 17.59 25.48
N VAL A 56 12.57 18.15 24.95
CA VAL A 56 13.62 17.42 24.23
C VAL A 56 14.29 16.38 25.13
N VAL A 57 14.68 16.75 26.35
CA VAL A 57 15.32 15.82 27.31
C VAL A 57 14.36 14.68 27.66
N LEU A 58 13.09 14.98 27.94
CA LEU A 58 12.07 13.96 28.21
C LEU A 58 11.89 13.01 27.01
N CYS A 59 11.78 13.55 25.79
CA CYS A 59 11.66 12.76 24.57
C CYS A 59 12.88 11.85 24.33
N LEU A 60 14.10 12.34 24.57
CA LEU A 60 15.32 11.53 24.45
C LEU A 60 15.36 10.41 25.50
N GLY A 61 14.99 10.71 26.75
CA GLY A 61 14.88 9.69 27.81
C GLY A 61 13.85 8.60 27.48
N LEU A 62 12.67 9.00 26.99
CA LEU A 62 11.63 8.07 26.53
C LEU A 62 12.09 7.24 25.33
N LEU A 63 12.84 7.82 24.40
CA LEU A 63 13.41 7.11 23.25
C LEU A 63 14.41 6.04 23.71
N VAL A 64 15.30 6.36 24.66
CA VAL A 64 16.24 5.38 25.24
C VAL A 64 15.47 4.24 25.89
N ALA A 65 14.50 4.54 26.75
CA ALA A 65 13.66 3.52 27.41
C ALA A 65 12.93 2.63 26.38
N GLN A 66 12.37 3.24 25.33
CA GLN A 66 11.72 2.52 24.24
C GLN A 66 12.69 1.60 23.50
N ARG A 67 13.91 2.04 23.21
CA ARG A 67 14.93 1.25 22.51
C ARG A 67 15.48 0.11 23.35
N LEU A 68 15.69 0.32 24.64
CA LEU A 68 16.09 -0.73 25.59
C LEU A 68 15.01 -1.82 25.69
N ALA A 69 13.74 -1.41 25.83
CA ALA A 69 12.64 -2.35 25.85
C ALA A 69 12.52 -3.12 24.53
N ALA A 70 12.67 -2.42 23.40
CA ALA A 70 12.68 -3.06 22.08
C ALA A 70 13.81 -4.10 21.95
N TRP A 71 15.03 -3.74 22.35
CA TRP A 71 16.18 -4.64 22.32
C TRP A 71 15.96 -5.91 23.15
N SER A 72 15.38 -5.77 24.35
CA SER A 72 15.10 -6.91 25.22
C SER A 72 14.08 -7.91 24.65
N LYS A 73 13.15 -7.39 23.82
CA LYS A 73 12.05 -8.14 23.22
C LYS A 73 12.38 -8.65 21.82
N GLU A 74 13.35 -8.06 21.12
CA GLU A 74 13.74 -8.43 19.77
C GLU A 74 14.47 -9.78 19.75
N ARG A 75 13.87 -10.78 19.09
CA ARG A 75 14.47 -12.10 18.85
C ARG A 75 14.04 -12.62 17.49
N VAL A 76 14.97 -13.18 16.74
CA VAL A 76 14.69 -13.83 15.46
C VAL A 76 15.06 -15.31 15.59
N GLU A 77 14.12 -16.18 15.28
CA GLU A 77 14.30 -17.63 15.26
C GLU A 77 14.24 -18.09 13.81
N ILE A 78 15.36 -18.58 13.28
CA ILE A 78 15.44 -19.16 11.94
C ILE A 78 15.25 -20.67 12.09
N HIS A 79 14.06 -21.14 11.69
CA HIS A 79 13.73 -22.56 11.60
C HIS A 79 14.03 -23.06 10.18
N ARG A 80 13.94 -24.37 9.97
CA ARG A 80 14.18 -25.00 8.66
C ARG A 80 13.25 -24.51 7.55
N ARG A 81 11.97 -24.32 7.87
CA ARG A 81 10.93 -23.90 6.91
C ARG A 81 10.43 -22.47 7.10
N ARG A 82 10.74 -21.82 8.22
CA ARG A 82 10.14 -20.54 8.58
C ARG A 82 11.09 -19.67 9.38
N ILE A 83 10.85 -18.37 9.35
CA ILE A 83 11.53 -17.40 10.19
C ILE A 83 10.48 -16.72 11.06
N VAL A 84 10.72 -16.76 12.37
CA VAL A 84 9.85 -16.12 13.37
C VAL A 84 10.61 -14.94 13.97
N ARG A 85 10.10 -13.73 13.76
CA ARG A 85 10.60 -12.52 14.40
C ARG A 85 9.64 -12.09 15.49
N ARG A 86 10.13 -12.04 16.72
CA ARG A 86 9.45 -11.41 17.87
C ARG A 86 10.06 -10.03 18.07
N TYR A 87 9.22 -9.01 18.14
CA TYR A 87 9.63 -7.62 18.29
C TYR A 87 8.73 -6.90 19.29
N GLY A 88 9.13 -5.70 19.71
CA GLY A 88 8.33 -4.92 20.65
C GLY A 88 8.94 -3.55 20.96
N GLY A 89 8.24 -2.78 21.78
CA GLY A 89 8.71 -1.53 22.36
C GLY A 89 8.46 -1.53 23.86
N LEU A 90 8.40 -0.36 24.51
CA LEU A 90 8.12 -0.26 25.94
C LEU A 90 6.83 -1.00 26.32
N LEU A 91 5.76 -0.70 25.58
CA LEU A 91 4.41 -1.19 25.85
C LEU A 91 3.86 -2.05 24.69
N THR A 92 4.68 -2.39 23.71
CA THR A 92 4.22 -3.19 22.57
C THR A 92 5.01 -4.47 22.45
N SER A 93 4.37 -5.49 21.90
CA SER A 93 5.00 -6.71 21.43
C SER A 93 4.32 -7.17 20.15
N GLY A 94 4.99 -7.99 19.36
CA GLY A 94 4.45 -8.54 18.13
C GLY A 94 5.31 -9.68 17.65
N SER A 95 4.73 -10.50 16.79
CA SER A 95 5.43 -11.55 16.09
C SER A 95 5.04 -11.55 14.62
N VAL A 96 6.04 -11.66 13.76
CA VAL A 96 5.87 -11.93 12.33
C VAL A 96 6.47 -13.30 12.10
N GLU A 97 5.74 -14.14 11.39
CA GLU A 97 6.21 -15.44 10.97
C GLU A 97 6.10 -15.50 9.46
N LEU A 98 7.20 -15.88 8.83
CA LEU A 98 7.36 -15.92 7.39
C LEU A 98 7.86 -17.31 6.99
N ASP A 99 7.09 -17.99 6.14
CA ASP A 99 7.46 -19.25 5.51
C ASP A 99 8.56 -18.98 4.46
N LEU A 100 9.65 -19.75 4.52
CA LEU A 100 10.82 -19.55 3.67
C LEU A 100 10.52 -19.78 2.20
N ARG A 101 9.56 -20.66 1.87
CA ARG A 101 9.13 -20.89 0.48
C ARG A 101 8.46 -19.66 -0.13
N ASN A 102 7.90 -18.78 0.70
CA ASN A 102 7.21 -17.57 0.25
C ASN A 102 8.14 -16.36 0.18
N VAL A 103 9.41 -16.50 0.58
CA VAL A 103 10.41 -15.42 0.56
C VAL A 103 10.83 -15.16 -0.89
N THR A 104 10.43 -14.01 -1.41
CA THR A 104 10.72 -13.60 -2.80
C THR A 104 12.03 -12.85 -2.92
N GLN A 105 12.46 -12.19 -1.84
CA GLN A 105 13.66 -11.37 -1.85
C GLN A 105 14.34 -11.44 -0.48
N VAL A 106 15.66 -11.62 -0.52
CA VAL A 106 16.53 -11.52 0.65
C VAL A 106 17.63 -10.51 0.37
N GLY A 107 17.96 -9.67 1.34
CA GLY A 107 19.08 -8.77 1.20
C GLY A 107 19.77 -8.45 2.51
N THR A 108 20.95 -7.86 2.42
CA THR A 108 21.63 -7.24 3.55
C THR A 108 21.73 -5.74 3.32
N VAL A 109 21.63 -4.99 4.42
CA VAL A 109 21.83 -3.55 4.45
C VAL A 109 22.91 -3.24 5.49
N ARG A 110 23.97 -2.58 5.04
CA ARG A 110 25.11 -2.14 5.86
C ARG A 110 25.19 -0.61 5.81
N PRO A 111 24.51 0.10 6.73
CA PRO A 111 24.63 1.55 6.84
C PRO A 111 26.08 1.92 7.17
N PHE A 112 26.64 2.93 6.51
CA PHE A 112 28.07 3.28 6.61
C PHE A 112 28.46 3.58 8.05
N LEU A 113 27.72 4.44 8.75
CA LEU A 113 28.05 4.75 10.15
C LEU A 113 27.89 3.55 11.07
N GLU A 114 26.84 2.76 10.88
CA GLU A 114 26.58 1.56 11.70
C GLU A 114 27.68 0.50 11.50
N SER A 115 28.00 0.19 10.25
CA SER A 115 29.05 -0.75 9.87
C SER A 115 30.45 -0.27 10.26
N ARG A 116 30.73 1.04 10.16
CA ARG A 116 32.03 1.63 10.51
C ARG A 116 32.25 1.67 12.03
N LEU A 117 31.22 2.01 12.80
CA LEU A 117 31.32 2.17 14.25
C LEU A 117 31.16 0.85 15.00
N PHE A 118 30.32 -0.07 14.51
CA PHE A 118 29.93 -1.27 15.23
C PHE A 118 30.20 -2.58 14.46
N GLY A 119 30.58 -2.52 13.19
CA GLY A 119 30.74 -3.72 12.36
C GLY A 119 29.44 -4.47 12.11
N THR A 120 28.27 -3.83 12.30
CA THR A 120 26.97 -4.49 12.15
C THR A 120 26.25 -4.11 10.86
N GLY A 121 25.38 -5.02 10.42
CA GLY A 121 24.45 -4.83 9.33
C GLY A 121 23.07 -5.40 9.68
N ARG A 122 22.19 -5.44 8.68
CA ARG A 122 20.81 -5.90 8.80
C ARG A 122 20.51 -6.87 7.67
N VAL A 123 19.65 -7.84 7.91
CA VAL A 123 19.12 -8.73 6.86
C VAL A 123 17.64 -8.42 6.66
N GLU A 124 17.25 -8.14 5.42
CA GLU A 124 15.87 -7.85 5.02
C GLU A 124 15.29 -9.06 4.27
N LEU A 125 14.13 -9.52 4.71
CA LEU A 125 13.36 -10.59 4.09
C LEU A 125 12.01 -10.04 3.66
N ARG A 126 11.62 -10.34 2.42
CA ARG A 126 10.32 -9.95 1.85
C ARG A 126 9.64 -11.17 1.27
N ALA A 127 8.33 -11.24 1.44
CA ALA A 127 7.50 -12.29 0.89
C ALA A 127 6.59 -11.80 -0.24
N ALA A 128 6.02 -12.77 -0.94
CA ALA A 128 4.94 -12.60 -1.90
C ALA A 128 3.60 -12.30 -1.19
N GLY A 129 3.14 -11.10 -0.89
CA GLY A 129 3.21 -9.89 -1.65
C GLY A 129 3.05 -8.65 -0.83
N SER A 130 3.84 -8.57 0.23
CA SER A 130 3.85 -7.44 1.14
C SER A 130 4.44 -6.18 0.51
N PHE A 131 3.88 -5.02 0.87
CA PHE A 131 4.42 -3.71 0.50
C PHE A 131 5.77 -3.37 1.15
N GLY A 132 6.30 -4.21 2.05
CA GLY A 132 7.46 -3.86 2.86
C GLY A 132 8.24 -5.07 3.35
N THR A 133 9.38 -4.82 3.98
CA THR A 133 10.17 -5.85 4.63
C THR A 133 9.35 -6.46 5.78
N GLU A 134 9.02 -7.75 5.66
CA GLU A 134 8.23 -8.45 6.65
C GLU A 134 9.08 -8.80 7.86
N VAL A 135 10.26 -9.35 7.60
CA VAL A 135 11.23 -9.69 8.63
C VAL A 135 12.53 -8.92 8.39
N GLU A 136 12.88 -8.07 9.35
CA GLU A 136 14.15 -7.35 9.37
C GLU A 136 14.95 -7.85 10.56
N ILE A 137 16.10 -8.47 10.29
CA ILE A 137 17.04 -8.95 11.30
C ILE A 137 18.05 -7.83 11.55
N LEU A 138 17.91 -7.13 12.67
CA LEU A 138 18.65 -5.90 12.97
C LEU A 138 19.98 -6.18 13.69
N GLY A 139 20.98 -5.34 13.44
CA GLY A 139 22.20 -5.24 14.27
C GLY A 139 23.02 -6.52 14.37
N GLN A 140 23.23 -7.23 13.27
CA GLN A 140 24.01 -8.47 13.23
C GLN A 140 25.46 -8.15 12.81
N ARG A 141 26.46 -8.63 13.56
CA ARG A 141 27.89 -8.48 13.17
C ARG A 141 28.19 -9.24 11.88
N GLU A 142 27.74 -10.47 11.81
CA GLU A 142 27.92 -11.38 10.68
C GLU A 142 26.66 -11.39 9.80
N ALA A 143 26.19 -10.21 9.40
CA ALA A 143 24.97 -10.09 8.58
C ALA A 143 25.05 -10.87 7.25
N GLU A 144 26.26 -11.09 6.71
CA GLU A 144 26.49 -11.94 5.54
C GLU A 144 26.31 -13.43 5.87
N GLU A 145 26.82 -13.92 7.00
CA GLU A 145 26.61 -15.33 7.39
C GLU A 145 25.14 -15.62 7.67
N VAL A 146 24.43 -14.67 8.29
CA VAL A 146 22.96 -14.79 8.47
C VAL A 146 22.25 -14.82 7.12
N LEU A 147 22.68 -14.01 6.14
CA LEU A 147 22.15 -14.06 4.78
C LEU A 147 22.41 -15.43 4.14
N GLU A 148 23.63 -15.97 4.25
CA GLU A 148 23.98 -17.28 3.72
C GLU A 148 23.18 -18.40 4.36
N LEU A 149 22.97 -18.35 5.68
CA LEU A 149 22.12 -19.29 6.41
C LEU A 149 20.69 -19.26 5.89
N VAL A 150 20.11 -18.06 5.69
CA VAL A 150 18.76 -17.96 5.12
C VAL A 150 18.72 -18.52 3.70
N GLN A 151 19.71 -18.21 2.87
CA GLN A 151 19.81 -18.75 1.50
C GLN A 151 19.90 -20.27 1.49
N LEU A 152 20.68 -20.85 2.40
CA LEU A 152 20.76 -22.30 2.57
C LEU A 152 19.40 -22.90 2.93
N ARG A 153 18.69 -22.31 3.90
CA ARG A 153 17.37 -22.80 4.32
C ARG A 153 16.30 -22.63 3.23
N MET A 154 16.36 -21.56 2.46
CA MET A 154 15.52 -21.40 1.26
C MET A 154 15.80 -22.47 0.23
N ALA A 155 17.08 -22.80 -0.03
CA ALA A 155 17.46 -23.87 -0.93
C ALA A 155 16.96 -25.25 -0.45
N GLU A 156 16.99 -25.52 0.85
CA GLU A 156 16.38 -26.72 1.44
C GLU A 156 14.85 -26.80 1.24
N GLN A 157 14.16 -25.66 1.02
CA GLN A 157 12.73 -25.62 0.70
C GLN A 157 12.45 -25.73 -0.81
N GLY A 158 13.46 -26.05 -1.62
CA GLY A 158 13.33 -26.22 -3.07
C GLY A 158 13.53 -24.95 -3.89
N LEU A 159 13.82 -23.80 -3.26
CA LEU A 159 14.12 -22.58 -3.99
C LEU A 159 15.52 -22.67 -4.60
N ARG A 160 15.65 -22.34 -5.88
CA ARG A 160 16.92 -22.46 -6.60
C ARG A 160 17.81 -21.24 -6.35
N ILE A 161 18.90 -21.43 -5.59
CA ILE A 161 19.81 -20.35 -5.17
C ILE A 161 21.28 -20.75 -5.40
N ASP A 162 21.57 -21.43 -6.51
CA ASP A 162 22.93 -21.77 -6.86
C ASP A 162 23.78 -20.51 -7.12
N ARG A 163 25.05 -20.58 -6.74
CA ARG A 163 26.07 -19.53 -6.91
C ARG A 163 26.77 -19.64 -8.28
N GLY A 164 26.09 -20.20 -9.27
CA GLY A 164 26.60 -20.36 -10.62
C GLY A 164 27.26 -19.09 -11.18
N ALA A 165 28.13 -19.26 -12.17
CA ALA A 165 28.84 -18.16 -12.80
C ALA A 165 27.87 -17.06 -13.29
N ALA A 166 28.30 -15.80 -13.17
CA ALA A 166 27.51 -14.68 -13.67
C ALA A 166 27.31 -14.79 -15.18
N VAL A 167 26.05 -14.79 -15.62
CA VAL A 167 25.69 -14.77 -17.05
C VAL A 167 25.93 -13.39 -17.61
N LEU A 168 25.55 -12.36 -16.86
CA LEU A 168 25.72 -10.96 -17.23
C LEU A 168 25.99 -10.12 -15.98
N GLU A 169 27.02 -9.29 -16.04
CA GLU A 169 27.27 -8.25 -15.06
C GLU A 169 27.20 -6.88 -15.73
N THR A 170 26.48 -5.95 -15.13
CA THR A 170 26.39 -4.58 -15.65
C THR A 170 26.43 -3.53 -14.53
N ARG A 171 26.91 -2.34 -14.88
CA ARG A 171 27.07 -1.18 -13.98
C ARG A 171 26.58 0.08 -14.68
N PRO A 172 25.99 1.03 -13.95
CA PRO A 172 25.66 2.34 -14.52
C PRO A 172 26.89 3.03 -15.11
N GLN A 173 26.80 3.51 -16.34
CA GLN A 173 27.85 4.34 -16.92
C GLN A 173 27.72 5.79 -16.47
N VAL A 174 28.84 6.51 -16.39
CA VAL A 174 28.90 7.91 -15.93
C VAL A 174 27.98 8.82 -16.75
N SER A 175 27.84 8.57 -18.06
CA SER A 175 26.96 9.33 -18.95
C SER A 175 25.49 9.22 -18.54
N GLY A 176 24.99 8.01 -18.26
CA GLY A 176 23.64 7.78 -17.75
C GLY A 176 23.40 8.49 -16.41
N ILE A 177 24.40 8.47 -15.53
CA ILE A 177 24.33 9.11 -14.20
C ILE A 177 24.17 10.63 -14.34
N VAL A 178 24.97 11.28 -15.18
CA VAL A 178 24.88 12.73 -15.42
C VAL A 178 23.51 13.10 -15.97
N MET A 179 22.97 12.32 -16.90
CA MET A 179 21.65 12.57 -17.51
C MET A 179 20.48 12.40 -16.52
N ASP A 180 20.55 11.43 -15.61
CA ASP A 180 19.51 11.24 -14.57
C ASP A 180 19.58 12.30 -13.46
N MET A 181 20.78 12.75 -13.12
CA MET A 181 20.98 13.75 -12.06
C MET A 181 20.67 15.18 -12.51
N GLY A 182 20.93 15.51 -13.79
CA GLY A 182 20.79 16.85 -14.35
C GLY A 182 19.47 17.55 -14.03
N PRO A 183 18.29 16.97 -14.36
CA PRO A 183 17.00 17.59 -14.09
C PRO A 183 16.77 17.89 -12.61
N SER A 184 17.16 16.98 -11.72
CA SER A 184 17.02 17.19 -10.28
C SER A 184 17.96 18.28 -9.75
N ALA A 185 19.20 18.34 -10.24
CA ALA A 185 20.14 19.40 -9.87
C ALA A 185 19.62 20.78 -10.29
N VAL A 186 19.12 20.91 -11.53
CA VAL A 186 18.53 22.15 -12.04
C VAL A 186 17.30 22.54 -11.22
N ALA A 187 16.42 21.59 -10.88
CA ALA A 187 15.25 21.86 -10.06
C ALA A 187 15.61 22.35 -8.65
N TRP A 188 16.58 21.72 -7.98
CA TRP A 188 17.03 22.13 -6.65
C TRP A 188 17.71 23.50 -6.66
N LEU A 189 18.56 23.77 -7.66
CA LEU A 189 19.21 25.07 -7.83
C LEU A 189 18.18 26.16 -8.14
N GLY A 190 17.19 25.87 -8.99
CA GLY A 190 16.07 26.77 -9.27
C GLY A 190 15.20 27.05 -8.04
N MET A 191 14.95 26.04 -7.21
CA MET A 191 14.22 26.20 -5.95
C MET A 191 15.00 27.04 -4.94
N LEU A 192 16.31 26.81 -4.79
CA LEU A 192 17.19 27.65 -3.96
C LEU A 192 17.20 29.09 -4.46
N GLY A 193 17.28 29.30 -5.78
CA GLY A 193 17.20 30.63 -6.39
C GLY A 193 15.86 31.31 -6.14
N LEU A 194 14.75 30.57 -6.17
CA LEU A 194 13.41 31.09 -5.87
C LEU A 194 13.26 31.47 -4.38
N VAL A 195 13.73 30.60 -3.46
CA VAL A 195 13.74 30.90 -2.02
C VAL A 195 14.60 32.12 -1.73
N TRP A 196 15.75 32.25 -2.40
CA TRP A 196 16.60 33.42 -2.32
C TRP A 196 15.87 34.69 -2.80
N LEU A 197 15.22 34.63 -3.97
CA LEU A 197 14.44 35.74 -4.50
C LEU A 197 13.30 36.15 -3.55
N GLN A 198 12.57 35.18 -2.99
CA GLN A 198 11.51 35.44 -2.00
C GLN A 198 12.06 36.07 -0.71
N ALA A 199 13.21 35.60 -0.22
CA ALA A 199 13.86 36.19 0.94
C ALA A 199 14.29 37.64 0.67
N MET A 200 14.78 37.94 -0.53
CA MET A 200 15.12 39.30 -0.95
C MET A 200 13.89 40.20 -1.06
N VAL A 201 12.81 39.72 -1.68
CA VAL A 201 11.54 40.46 -1.78
C VAL A 201 10.95 40.72 -0.38
N PHE A 202 10.93 39.70 0.47
CA PHE A 202 10.41 39.81 1.84
C PHE A 202 11.25 40.77 2.69
N ALA A 203 12.58 40.69 2.60
CA ALA A 203 13.48 41.64 3.23
C ALA A 203 13.22 43.07 2.73
N GLY A 204 12.98 43.25 1.43
CA GLY A 204 12.67 44.57 0.87
C GLY A 204 11.33 45.15 1.37
N ILE A 205 10.29 44.31 1.47
CA ILE A 205 9.00 44.69 2.06
C ILE A 205 9.17 45.07 3.54
N LEU A 206 9.95 44.30 4.31
CA LEU A 206 10.19 44.56 5.73
C LEU A 206 10.96 45.84 5.99
N VAL A 207 11.87 46.21 5.09
CA VAL A 207 12.67 47.44 5.17
C VAL A 207 11.87 48.65 4.67
N GLY A 208 10.68 48.45 4.11
CA GLY A 208 9.82 49.54 3.63
C GLY A 208 10.42 50.28 2.43
N LEU A 209 11.13 49.56 1.56
CA LEU A 209 11.72 50.17 0.38
C LEU A 209 10.62 50.68 -0.56
N PRO A 210 10.67 51.94 -1.02
CA PRO A 210 9.76 52.43 -2.05
C PRO A 210 9.95 51.65 -3.35
N ASP A 211 8.93 51.68 -4.23
CA ASP A 211 8.76 50.93 -5.50
C ASP A 211 9.90 51.02 -6.54
N GLU A 212 11.07 51.55 -6.19
CA GLU A 212 12.22 51.62 -7.06
C GLU A 212 12.99 50.29 -7.17
N SER A 213 13.62 50.09 -8.32
CA SER A 213 14.21 48.81 -8.73
C SER A 213 15.13 48.16 -7.68
N PRO A 214 15.19 46.82 -7.59
CA PRO A 214 16.01 46.10 -6.59
C PRO A 214 17.51 46.44 -6.62
N VAL A 215 18.01 47.02 -7.72
CA VAL A 215 19.40 47.49 -7.84
C VAL A 215 19.64 48.77 -7.03
N ALA A 216 18.68 49.71 -7.03
CA ALA A 216 18.75 50.96 -6.28
C ALA A 216 18.67 50.71 -4.76
N ALA A 217 17.82 49.76 -4.36
CA ALA A 217 17.73 49.27 -2.99
C ALA A 217 19.07 48.73 -2.47
N TRP A 218 19.79 47.94 -3.29
CA TRP A 218 21.07 47.36 -2.90
C TRP A 218 22.17 48.43 -2.73
N SER A 219 22.24 49.42 -3.63
CA SER A 219 23.19 50.53 -3.48
C SER A 219 22.90 51.36 -2.22
N MET A 220 21.63 51.62 -1.92
CA MET A 220 21.23 52.38 -0.73
C MET A 220 21.53 51.61 0.57
N MET A 221 21.25 50.30 0.60
CA MET A 221 21.63 49.44 1.75
C MET A 221 23.15 49.41 1.96
N ARG A 222 23.94 49.44 0.89
CA ARG A 222 25.41 49.45 0.97
C ARG A 222 25.96 50.76 1.55
N GLU A 223 25.35 51.90 1.20
CA GLU A 223 25.69 53.20 1.81
C GLU A 223 25.21 53.29 3.26
N MET A 224 24.00 52.79 3.57
CA MET A 224 23.46 52.78 4.93
C MET A 224 24.27 51.92 5.90
N ALA A 225 24.86 50.81 5.46
CA ALA A 225 25.73 49.98 6.30
C ALA A 225 27.05 50.70 6.72
N GLY A 226 27.42 51.80 6.05
CA GLY A 226 28.63 52.56 6.33
C GLY A 226 28.45 53.73 7.31
N HIS A 227 27.22 54.16 7.60
CA HIS A 227 26.95 55.35 8.42
C HIS A 227 25.99 55.02 9.56
N GLY A 228 26.50 55.12 10.80
CA GLY A 228 25.94 54.47 11.98
C GLY A 228 24.58 54.96 12.48
N GLU A 229 24.03 56.08 12.04
CA GLU A 229 22.74 56.58 12.50
C GLU A 229 22.05 57.40 11.40
N VAL A 230 20.78 57.08 11.09
CA VAL A 230 19.95 57.85 10.16
C VAL A 230 18.73 58.39 10.92
N PRO A 231 18.55 59.72 11.03
CA PRO A 231 17.35 60.30 11.60
C PRO A 231 16.24 60.30 10.54
N LEU A 232 15.20 59.50 10.74
CA LEU A 232 13.96 59.58 9.97
C LEU A 232 13.14 60.76 10.49
N ALA A 233 13.19 61.89 9.80
CA ALA A 233 12.42 63.07 10.13
C ALA A 233 11.00 63.00 9.55
N GLY A 234 10.00 62.97 10.43
CA GLY A 234 8.69 63.60 10.21
C GLY A 234 7.58 62.74 9.60
N GLY A 235 6.79 62.08 10.45
CA GLY A 235 5.46 61.58 10.12
C GLY A 235 4.96 60.54 11.13
N ASP A 236 3.99 60.93 11.98
CA ASP A 236 3.41 60.18 13.12
C ASP A 236 2.68 58.87 12.76
N LEU A 237 3.34 57.95 12.07
CA LEU A 237 2.95 56.54 12.06
C LEU A 237 3.98 55.77 12.90
N LEU A 238 3.50 55.07 13.93
CA LEU A 238 4.22 54.18 14.85
C LEU A 238 5.02 53.08 14.13
N VAL A 239 6.04 53.46 13.38
CA VAL A 239 7.08 52.57 12.86
C VAL A 239 8.17 52.60 13.92
N SER A 240 8.07 51.67 14.87
CA SER A 240 9.15 51.38 15.81
C SER A 240 10.45 51.26 15.02
N THR A 241 11.45 52.06 15.38
CA THR A 241 12.77 52.07 14.75
C THR A 241 13.37 50.67 14.76
N VAL A 242 13.40 50.01 13.61
CA VAL A 242 14.15 48.75 13.45
C VAL A 242 15.62 49.11 13.59
N ARG A 243 16.29 48.59 14.64
CA ARG A 243 17.71 48.87 14.84
C ARG A 243 18.50 48.24 13.69
N GLY A 244 19.53 48.93 13.19
CA GLY A 244 20.40 48.40 12.13
C GLY A 244 21.00 47.03 12.47
N GLU A 245 21.20 46.75 13.77
CA GLU A 245 21.61 45.43 14.28
C GLU A 245 20.61 44.31 13.96
N ASP A 246 19.30 44.58 13.99
CA ASP A 246 18.27 43.57 13.73
C ASP A 246 18.21 43.21 12.24
N VAL A 247 18.42 44.22 11.36
CA VAL A 247 18.56 44.01 9.92
C VAL A 247 19.83 43.20 9.62
N ALA A 248 20.96 43.54 10.25
CA ALA A 248 22.21 42.80 10.07
C ALA A 248 22.10 41.34 10.55
N ARG A 249 21.43 41.09 11.68
CA ARG A 249 21.14 39.73 12.18
C ARG A 249 20.23 38.96 11.25
N LEU A 250 19.18 39.59 10.71
CA LEU A 250 18.28 38.95 9.75
C LEU A 250 19.01 38.57 8.45
N LEU A 251 19.81 39.48 7.89
CA LEU A 251 20.62 39.23 6.70
C LEU A 251 21.63 38.12 6.94
N THR A 252 22.32 38.14 8.08
CA THR A 252 23.26 37.07 8.47
C THR A 252 22.54 35.73 8.58
N ALA A 253 21.37 35.68 9.21
CA ALA A 253 20.57 34.46 9.32
C ALA A 253 20.11 33.93 7.95
N VAL A 254 19.70 34.81 7.03
CA VAL A 254 19.33 34.45 5.65
C VAL A 254 20.53 33.88 4.91
N VAL A 255 21.69 34.55 4.95
CA VAL A 255 22.91 34.07 4.28
C VAL A 255 23.37 32.73 4.85
N VAL A 256 23.42 32.58 6.17
CA VAL A 256 23.76 31.31 6.83
C VAL A 256 22.78 30.21 6.43
N GLY A 257 21.47 30.51 6.43
CA GLY A 257 20.42 29.59 6.00
C GLY A 257 20.61 29.11 4.56
N LEU A 258 20.96 30.01 3.64
CA LEU A 258 21.21 29.69 2.24
C LEU A 258 22.48 28.88 2.02
N VAL A 259 23.57 29.21 2.72
CA VAL A 259 24.81 28.43 2.67
C VAL A 259 24.57 27.02 3.18
N LEU A 260 23.86 26.87 4.29
CA LEU A 260 23.46 25.57 4.81
C LEU A 260 22.58 24.80 3.83
N ALA A 261 21.58 25.45 3.23
CA ALA A 261 20.71 24.83 2.23
C ALA A 261 21.49 24.39 0.97
N PHE A 262 22.43 25.21 0.51
CA PHE A 262 23.33 24.87 -0.60
C PHE A 262 24.21 23.67 -0.27
N LEU A 263 24.85 23.65 0.91
CA LEU A 263 25.66 22.51 1.36
C LEU A 263 24.84 21.22 1.49
N VAL A 264 23.60 21.31 1.95
CA VAL A 264 22.67 20.17 2.01
C VAL A 264 22.33 19.67 0.60
N VAL A 265 22.05 20.57 -0.36
CA VAL A 265 21.77 20.20 -1.75
C VAL A 265 22.99 19.56 -2.42
N VAL A 266 24.17 20.17 -2.31
CA VAL A 266 25.43 19.64 -2.88
C VAL A 266 25.82 18.32 -2.23
N GLY A 267 25.74 18.24 -0.89
CA GLY A 267 25.99 17.00 -0.14
C GLY A 267 25.03 15.89 -0.54
N GLY A 268 23.73 16.19 -0.65
CA GLY A 268 22.72 15.26 -1.13
C GLY A 268 22.98 14.78 -2.55
N LEU A 269 23.38 15.69 -3.45
CA LEU A 269 23.77 15.37 -4.83
C LEU A 269 25.01 14.47 -4.86
N GLY A 270 26.03 14.77 -4.05
CA GLY A 270 27.24 13.96 -3.92
C GLY A 270 26.98 12.54 -3.39
N VAL A 271 26.10 12.41 -2.39
CA VAL A 271 25.67 11.09 -1.88
C VAL A 271 24.93 10.31 -2.97
N ARG A 272 24.03 10.96 -3.72
CA ARG A 272 23.32 10.33 -4.84
C ARG A 272 24.27 9.87 -5.94
N LEU A 273 25.23 10.72 -6.34
CA LEU A 273 26.26 10.38 -7.32
C LEU A 273 27.08 9.17 -6.86
N GLY A 274 27.55 9.18 -5.61
CA GLY A 274 28.30 8.07 -5.04
C GLY A 274 27.49 6.77 -5.04
N ASN A 275 26.20 6.83 -4.68
CA ASN A 275 25.32 5.66 -4.72
C ASN A 275 25.23 5.09 -6.15
N LEU A 276 24.97 5.95 -7.14
CA LEU A 276 24.82 5.52 -8.54
C LEU A 276 26.11 4.91 -9.10
N LEU A 277 27.29 5.46 -8.76
CA LEU A 277 28.59 4.96 -9.23
C LEU A 277 28.97 3.59 -8.66
N ARG A 278 28.42 3.19 -7.51
CA ARG A 278 28.74 1.92 -6.85
C ARG A 278 27.75 0.80 -7.14
N ARG A 279 26.74 1.06 -7.96
CA ARG A 279 25.74 0.05 -8.31
C ARG A 279 26.32 -1.04 -9.18
N ARG A 280 25.97 -2.28 -8.87
CA ARG A 280 26.34 -3.47 -9.62
C ARG A 280 25.13 -4.38 -9.73
N TYR A 281 24.84 -4.80 -10.94
CA TYR A 281 23.76 -5.74 -11.23
C TYR A 281 24.39 -7.01 -11.78
N THR A 282 24.05 -8.16 -11.21
CA THR A 282 24.62 -9.44 -11.62
C THR A 282 23.50 -10.46 -11.82
N LEU A 283 23.31 -10.87 -13.08
CA LEU A 283 22.39 -11.92 -13.47
C LEU A 283 23.10 -13.26 -13.38
N ARG A 284 22.55 -14.20 -12.60
CA ARG A 284 22.96 -15.61 -12.53
C ARG A 284 21.81 -16.49 -12.98
N PRO A 285 22.06 -17.77 -13.32
CA PRO A 285 21.03 -18.65 -13.85
C PRO A 285 19.79 -18.79 -12.94
N GLU A 286 20.01 -18.82 -11.62
CA GLU A 286 18.94 -19.08 -10.65
C GLU A 286 18.56 -17.86 -9.80
N ARG A 287 19.34 -16.77 -9.86
CA ARG A 287 19.09 -15.58 -9.05
C ARG A 287 19.63 -14.30 -9.68
N VAL A 288 19.02 -13.18 -9.30
CA VAL A 288 19.47 -11.83 -9.63
C VAL A 288 20.02 -11.18 -8.38
N ASP A 289 21.31 -10.83 -8.42
CA ASP A 289 21.97 -10.09 -7.36
C ASP A 289 22.01 -8.59 -7.72
N PHE A 290 21.66 -7.76 -6.74
CA PHE A 290 21.63 -6.31 -6.83
C PHE A 290 22.48 -5.74 -5.70
N GLU A 291 23.50 -4.97 -6.04
CA GLU A 291 24.33 -4.25 -5.09
C GLU A 291 24.19 -2.74 -5.31
N ASP A 292 23.85 -1.99 -4.26
CA ASP A 292 23.67 -0.53 -4.32
C ASP A 292 24.29 0.16 -3.09
N GLY A 293 24.71 1.41 -3.29
CA GLY A 293 24.91 2.38 -2.23
C GLY A 293 26.36 2.69 -1.87
N PHE A 294 26.56 3.96 -1.54
CA PHE A 294 27.83 4.55 -1.12
C PHE A 294 27.91 4.67 0.40
N LEU A 295 26.97 5.41 1.00
CA LEU A 295 26.85 5.52 2.46
C LEU A 295 26.03 4.38 3.07
N THR A 296 25.41 3.52 2.29
CA THR A 296 24.66 2.38 2.82
C THR A 296 24.72 1.29 1.78
N ARG A 297 25.63 0.33 1.98
CA ARG A 297 25.79 -0.78 1.06
C ARG A 297 24.60 -1.72 1.23
N ARG A 298 23.88 -2.00 0.15
CA ARG A 298 22.74 -2.90 0.10
C ARG A 298 23.08 -4.01 -0.87
N LEU A 299 23.03 -5.25 -0.41
CA LEU A 299 23.08 -6.42 -1.27
C LEU A 299 21.69 -7.03 -1.26
N LYS A 300 21.11 -7.33 -2.40
CA LYS A 300 19.81 -7.97 -2.53
C LYS A 300 19.95 -9.12 -3.50
N MET A 301 19.23 -10.20 -3.23
CA MET A 301 19.15 -11.39 -4.05
C MET A 301 17.68 -11.73 -4.25
N ILE A 302 17.33 -12.03 -5.49
CA ILE A 302 15.97 -12.42 -5.89
C ILE A 302 16.10 -13.71 -6.71
N PRO A 303 15.49 -14.83 -6.28
CA PRO A 303 15.43 -16.03 -7.10
C PRO A 303 14.71 -15.75 -8.43
N VAL A 304 15.22 -16.30 -9.53
CA VAL A 304 14.66 -16.07 -10.88
C VAL A 304 13.23 -16.63 -10.99
N GLU A 305 12.93 -17.73 -10.29
CA GLU A 305 11.58 -18.32 -10.22
C GLU A 305 10.53 -17.36 -9.62
N ASN A 306 10.99 -16.41 -8.79
CA ASN A 306 10.13 -15.39 -8.20
C ASN A 306 9.98 -14.16 -9.09
N LEU A 307 10.66 -14.08 -10.24
CA LEU A 307 10.51 -12.96 -11.16
C LEU A 307 9.30 -13.18 -12.05
N ALA A 308 8.41 -12.20 -12.06
CA ALA A 308 7.21 -12.24 -12.87
C ALA A 308 7.46 -11.56 -14.22
N ASP A 309 7.49 -10.23 -14.22
CA ASP A 309 7.49 -9.46 -15.46
C ASP A 309 8.62 -8.43 -15.48
N VAL A 310 9.16 -8.18 -16.68
CA VAL A 310 10.23 -7.23 -16.94
C VAL A 310 9.68 -6.04 -17.73
N THR A 311 9.77 -4.85 -17.16
CA THR A 311 9.37 -3.61 -17.81
C THR A 311 10.58 -2.71 -18.02
N THR A 312 10.62 -1.99 -19.14
CA THR A 312 11.74 -1.08 -19.45
C THR A 312 11.20 0.34 -19.62
N HIS A 313 11.87 1.30 -19.00
CA HIS A 313 11.56 2.73 -19.06
C HIS A 313 12.83 3.51 -19.46
N ALA A 314 12.87 4.01 -20.69
CA ALA A 314 13.98 4.79 -21.24
C ALA A 314 13.53 6.24 -21.53
N PRO A 315 13.67 7.18 -20.58
CA PRO A 315 13.39 8.59 -20.84
C PRO A 315 14.36 9.17 -21.89
N LEU A 316 13.95 10.22 -22.59
CA LEU A 316 14.64 10.75 -23.79
C LEU A 316 16.14 10.95 -23.57
N LEU A 317 16.51 11.59 -22.47
CA LEU A 317 17.91 11.87 -22.14
C LEU A 317 18.72 10.59 -21.88
N LEU A 318 18.12 9.57 -21.27
CA LEU A 318 18.78 8.27 -21.09
C LEU A 318 18.85 7.46 -22.39
N ARG A 319 17.83 7.57 -23.24
CA ARG A 319 17.82 6.94 -24.56
C ARG A 319 18.92 7.49 -25.48
N LEU A 320 19.24 8.79 -25.39
CA LEU A 320 20.35 9.40 -26.13
C LEU A 320 21.72 8.79 -25.77
N VAL A 321 21.85 8.22 -24.57
CA VAL A 321 23.07 7.54 -24.11
C VAL A 321 22.92 6.02 -24.07
N SER A 322 21.89 5.44 -24.71
CA SER A 322 21.60 3.99 -24.72
C SER A 322 21.42 3.36 -23.32
N HIS A 323 20.88 4.14 -22.37
CA HIS A 323 20.53 3.65 -21.04
C HIS A 323 19.01 3.56 -20.88
N ALA A 324 18.57 2.62 -20.05
CA ALA A 324 17.20 2.61 -19.57
C ALA A 324 17.12 2.22 -18.10
N ARG A 325 15.97 2.46 -17.50
CA ARG A 325 15.56 1.88 -16.24
C ARG A 325 14.84 0.56 -16.54
N VAL A 326 15.31 -0.55 -15.98
CA VAL A 326 14.64 -1.84 -16.07
C VAL A 326 13.95 -2.09 -14.74
N THR A 327 12.65 -2.31 -14.74
CA THR A 327 11.86 -2.57 -13.55
C THR A 327 11.34 -3.99 -13.59
N LEU A 328 11.70 -4.78 -12.57
CA LEU A 328 11.25 -6.15 -12.40
C LEU A 328 10.12 -6.20 -11.39
N SER A 329 9.03 -6.86 -11.77
CA SER A 329 8.04 -7.30 -10.80
C SER A 329 8.46 -8.69 -10.32
N ALA A 330 8.47 -8.88 -9.01
CA ALA A 330 8.57 -10.21 -8.43
C ALA A 330 7.16 -10.69 -8.07
N GLN A 331 6.89 -11.97 -8.28
CA GLN A 331 5.63 -12.60 -7.94
C GLN A 331 5.32 -12.33 -6.48
N GLY A 332 4.13 -11.80 -6.24
CA GLY A 332 3.72 -11.35 -4.93
C GLY A 332 4.37 -10.03 -4.50
N ALA A 333 5.70 -9.88 -4.44
CA ALA A 333 6.51 -8.95 -3.62
C ALA A 333 6.09 -7.46 -3.38
N GLY A 334 4.93 -6.98 -3.85
CA GLY A 334 4.31 -5.69 -3.54
C GLY A 334 5.12 -4.46 -3.96
N SER A 335 6.34 -4.70 -4.44
CA SER A 335 7.38 -3.74 -4.69
C SER A 335 8.08 -4.14 -5.96
N GLU A 336 8.10 -3.18 -6.88
CA GLU A 336 8.85 -3.27 -8.12
C GLU A 336 10.34 -3.04 -7.83
N ILE A 337 11.19 -3.89 -8.39
CA ILE A 337 12.64 -3.80 -8.25
C ILE A 337 13.18 -3.02 -9.43
N VAL A 338 13.65 -1.81 -9.15
CA VAL A 338 14.06 -0.86 -10.17
C VAL A 338 15.58 -0.89 -10.34
N PHE A 339 16.04 -1.39 -11.47
CA PHE A 339 17.42 -1.29 -11.96
C PHE A 339 17.56 0.02 -12.72
N GLU A 340 18.18 1.02 -12.10
CA GLU A 340 18.39 2.31 -12.75
C GLU A 340 19.65 2.30 -13.60
N LEU A 341 19.61 3.00 -14.74
CA LEU A 341 20.77 3.27 -15.59
C LEU A 341 21.44 2.00 -16.10
N VAL A 342 20.66 1.02 -16.56
CA VAL A 342 21.17 -0.19 -17.19
C VAL A 342 21.64 0.15 -18.62
N PRO A 343 22.93 0.02 -18.94
CA PRO A 343 23.40 0.13 -20.32
C PRO A 343 22.90 -1.08 -21.13
N ASP A 344 22.56 -0.87 -22.40
CA ASP A 344 22.04 -1.91 -23.29
C ASP A 344 20.86 -2.68 -22.68
N ALA A 345 19.90 -1.92 -22.12
CA ALA A 345 18.78 -2.47 -21.36
C ALA A 345 17.95 -3.52 -22.11
N GLU A 346 17.90 -3.50 -23.44
CA GLU A 346 17.26 -4.56 -24.22
C GLU A 346 18.00 -5.89 -24.11
N MET A 347 19.33 -5.90 -24.22
CA MET A 347 20.13 -7.12 -24.01
C MET A 347 19.94 -7.65 -22.58
N PHE A 348 19.99 -6.78 -21.58
CA PHE A 348 19.77 -7.14 -20.19
C PHE A 348 18.37 -7.76 -19.99
N LYS A 349 17.35 -7.17 -20.61
CA LYS A 349 15.97 -7.66 -20.59
C LYS A 349 15.82 -9.00 -21.30
N GLU A 350 16.43 -9.20 -22.46
CA GLU A 350 16.35 -10.47 -23.20
C GLU A 350 17.06 -11.61 -22.46
N VAL A 351 18.25 -11.36 -21.89
CA VAL A 351 18.93 -12.34 -21.02
C VAL A 351 18.04 -12.70 -19.83
N LEU A 352 17.46 -11.69 -19.17
CA LEU A 352 16.59 -11.93 -18.03
C LEU A 352 15.31 -12.68 -18.40
N LYS A 353 14.71 -12.38 -19.54
CA LYS A 353 13.56 -13.13 -20.06
C LYS A 353 13.93 -14.59 -20.33
N GLY A 354 15.08 -14.85 -20.94
CA GLY A 354 15.58 -16.20 -21.13
C GLY A 354 15.72 -16.96 -19.81
N LEU A 355 16.27 -16.32 -18.78
CA LEU A 355 16.37 -16.90 -17.44
C LEU A 355 15.00 -17.23 -16.83
N ILE A 356 14.02 -16.32 -16.97
CA ILE A 356 12.64 -16.53 -16.47
C ILE A 356 11.95 -17.68 -17.23
N GLU A 357 12.14 -17.78 -18.55
CA GLU A 357 11.56 -18.84 -19.38
C GLU A 357 12.18 -20.22 -19.12
N ASP A 358 13.47 -20.25 -18.76
CA ASP A 358 14.20 -21.49 -18.45
C ASP A 358 13.89 -22.04 -17.04
N ALA A 359 13.43 -21.20 -16.12
CA ALA A 359 13.13 -21.58 -14.73
C ALA A 359 12.02 -22.66 -14.58
N PRO A 360 10.81 -22.52 -15.18
CA PRO A 360 9.71 -23.48 -15.00
C PRO A 360 9.93 -24.83 -15.69
N SER A 361 10.81 -24.91 -16.70
CA SER A 361 11.00 -26.11 -17.54
C SER A 361 11.71 -27.28 -16.82
N ARG A 362 12.15 -27.09 -15.57
CA ARG A 362 12.97 -28.06 -14.82
C ARG A 362 12.28 -28.66 -13.59
N GLU A 363 11.02 -28.33 -13.31
CA GLU A 363 10.24 -28.93 -12.21
C GLU A 363 9.71 -30.32 -12.57
N GLY A 364 9.37 -30.56 -13.85
CA GLY A 364 8.84 -31.85 -14.31
C GLY A 364 9.87 -32.98 -14.42
N GLY A 365 11.17 -32.70 -14.32
CA GLY A 365 12.24 -33.69 -14.55
C GLY A 365 12.73 -34.44 -13.32
N LEU A 366 12.42 -33.97 -12.10
CA LEU A 366 12.95 -34.55 -10.86
C LEU A 366 11.99 -35.52 -10.16
N ALA A 367 10.74 -35.61 -10.62
CA ALA A 367 9.78 -36.59 -10.09
C ALA A 367 9.85 -37.97 -10.79
N GLU A 368 10.38 -38.05 -12.02
CA GLU A 368 10.49 -39.33 -12.77
C GLU A 368 11.92 -39.85 -12.94
N GLY A 369 12.93 -39.07 -12.54
CA GLY A 369 14.32 -39.51 -12.47
C GLY A 369 14.56 -40.39 -11.25
N GLY A 370 14.00 -41.60 -11.27
CA GLY A 370 14.35 -42.65 -10.32
C GLY A 370 15.87 -42.72 -10.18
N VAL A 371 16.34 -42.64 -8.94
CA VAL A 371 17.74 -42.79 -8.56
C VAL A 371 18.22 -44.14 -9.10
N ALA A 372 18.77 -44.14 -10.32
CA ALA A 372 19.62 -45.19 -10.80
C ALA A 372 20.85 -45.13 -9.90
N ALA A 373 20.87 -46.04 -8.92
CA ALA A 373 21.98 -46.25 -8.02
C ALA A 373 23.27 -46.34 -8.84
N VAL A 374 24.05 -45.26 -8.78
CA VAL A 374 25.45 -45.31 -9.17
C VAL A 374 26.10 -46.23 -8.15
N GLY A 375 26.36 -47.47 -8.57
CA GLY A 375 27.04 -48.48 -7.79
C GLY A 375 28.38 -47.94 -7.32
N VAL A 376 28.44 -47.59 -6.04
CA VAL A 376 29.69 -47.43 -5.33
C VAL A 376 30.23 -48.83 -5.13
N VAL A 377 31.36 -49.11 -5.79
CA VAL A 377 32.17 -50.30 -5.56
C VAL A 377 32.74 -50.19 -4.15
N GLU A 378 32.15 -50.94 -3.21
CA GLU A 378 32.72 -51.15 -1.88
C GLU A 378 33.90 -52.13 -1.98
N GLY A 379 35.10 -51.61 -1.73
CA GLY A 379 36.23 -52.40 -1.25
C GLY A 379 36.04 -52.65 0.25
N GLY A 380 35.94 -53.92 0.62
CA GLY A 380 35.75 -54.36 2.01
C GLY A 380 36.97 -54.14 2.90
N ASP A 381 36.71 -54.04 4.20
CA ASP A 381 37.15 -55.00 5.22
C ASP A 381 36.85 -54.43 6.62
N GLY A 382 36.47 -55.31 7.55
CA GLY A 382 36.54 -55.01 8.99
C GLY A 382 35.25 -55.29 9.75
N GLY A 383 35.14 -56.49 10.30
CA GLY A 383 33.98 -57.00 11.01
C GLY A 383 33.70 -56.36 12.38
N GLY A 384 32.48 -56.63 12.85
CA GLY A 384 32.01 -56.30 14.19
C GLY A 384 30.65 -56.95 14.42
N THR A 385 30.60 -57.84 15.39
CA THR A 385 29.58 -58.87 15.70
C THR A 385 28.35 -58.36 16.46
N ALA A 386 27.20 -59.02 16.22
CA ALA A 386 26.03 -59.26 17.11
C ALA A 386 25.23 -58.02 17.59
N GLU A 387 23.90 -57.99 17.72
CA GLU A 387 22.83 -58.99 17.98
C GLU A 387 21.44 -58.34 17.68
N PRO A 388 20.33 -59.10 17.51
CA PRO A 388 19.00 -58.56 17.18
C PRO A 388 18.02 -58.58 18.37
N LEU A 389 17.14 -57.57 18.48
CA LEU A 389 15.95 -57.55 19.34
C LEU A 389 14.75 -57.09 18.49
N VAL A 390 13.90 -58.00 18.01
CA VAL A 390 12.72 -58.61 18.67
C VAL A 390 11.63 -57.60 19.05
N ALA A 391 10.47 -57.86 18.46
CA ALA A 391 9.20 -57.18 18.58
C ALA A 391 8.64 -57.10 20.01
N CYS A 392 7.75 -56.14 20.25
CA CYS A 392 6.61 -56.30 21.16
C CYS A 392 5.42 -55.45 20.69
N SER A 393 4.30 -56.14 20.48
CA SER A 393 2.95 -55.61 20.36
C SER A 393 2.25 -55.75 21.71
N ALA A 394 1.51 -54.72 22.11
CA ALA A 394 0.45 -54.75 23.13
C ALA A 394 -0.38 -53.48 22.89
N GLY A 395 -1.69 -53.47 22.70
CA GLY A 395 -2.70 -54.37 23.23
C GLY A 395 -3.19 -53.84 24.58
N VAL A 396 -4.02 -52.78 24.58
CA VAL A 396 -4.83 -52.40 25.75
C VAL A 396 -6.24 -52.02 25.29
N SER A 397 -7.17 -52.87 25.70
CA SER A 397 -8.62 -52.70 25.72
C SER A 397 -9.07 -52.15 27.08
N GLY A 398 -10.21 -51.48 27.09
CA GLY A 398 -10.95 -51.03 28.29
C GLY A 398 -11.55 -49.65 28.04
N GLY A 399 -12.85 -49.40 28.03
CA GLY A 399 -13.98 -50.14 28.60
C GLY A 399 -14.58 -49.33 29.75
N ALA A 400 -15.81 -48.86 29.53
CA ALA A 400 -16.85 -48.44 30.49
C ALA A 400 -16.90 -46.98 31.01
N ASP A 401 -18.10 -46.40 30.77
CA ASP A 401 -18.98 -45.59 31.64
C ASP A 401 -18.44 -44.26 32.22
N GLY A 402 -19.10 -43.11 32.13
CA GLY A 402 -20.53 -42.80 32.05
C GLY A 402 -20.82 -41.75 33.12
N ALA A 403 -21.05 -40.47 32.77
CA ALA A 403 -21.64 -39.48 33.68
C ALA A 403 -22.06 -38.18 32.97
N ALA A 404 -23.38 -37.93 33.04
CA ALA A 404 -24.06 -36.65 33.28
C ALA A 404 -23.63 -35.40 32.50
N ARG A 405 -24.43 -35.06 31.48
CA ARG A 405 -24.63 -33.67 31.00
C ARG A 405 -25.69 -32.99 31.89
N PRO A 406 -25.49 -31.75 32.35
CA PRO A 406 -26.59 -30.94 32.86
C PRO A 406 -27.27 -30.18 31.71
N ASP A 407 -28.59 -30.23 31.71
CA ASP A 407 -29.48 -29.39 30.92
C ASP A 407 -29.23 -27.91 31.22
N ALA A 408 -28.84 -27.16 30.20
CA ALA A 408 -28.87 -25.70 30.20
C ALA A 408 -29.91 -25.25 29.18
N GLY A 409 -31.16 -25.13 29.66
CA GLY A 409 -32.18 -24.34 29.00
C GLY A 409 -31.73 -22.89 28.93
N GLY A 410 -31.62 -22.37 27.71
CA GLY A 410 -31.31 -20.98 27.44
C GLY A 410 -32.09 -20.54 26.21
N ASP A 411 -33.10 -19.72 26.45
CA ASP A 411 -33.99 -19.12 25.46
C ASP A 411 -33.21 -18.48 24.30
N SER A 412 -33.06 -19.23 23.21
CA SER A 412 -32.70 -18.67 21.93
C SER A 412 -33.96 -18.03 21.34
N ALA A 413 -34.01 -16.71 21.35
CA ALA A 413 -35.01 -15.92 20.63
C ALA A 413 -35.08 -16.40 19.17
N ALA A 414 -36.11 -17.17 18.86
CA ALA A 414 -36.44 -17.66 17.53
C ALA A 414 -36.73 -16.47 16.64
N TRP A 415 -35.80 -16.17 15.73
CA TRP A 415 -36.10 -15.37 14.55
C TRP A 415 -36.91 -16.25 13.61
N SER A 416 -38.15 -15.84 13.33
CA SER A 416 -39.03 -16.49 12.36
C SER A 416 -38.33 -16.61 10.99
N GLU A 417 -38.08 -17.84 10.54
CA GLU A 417 -37.50 -18.18 9.23
C GLU A 417 -38.44 -17.88 8.03
N GLU A 418 -39.57 -17.23 8.25
CA GLU A 418 -40.59 -16.98 7.22
C GLU A 418 -40.14 -16.06 6.07
N GLY A 419 -38.96 -15.45 6.16
CA GLY A 419 -38.40 -14.60 5.10
C GLY A 419 -37.64 -15.32 3.97
N CYS A 420 -37.37 -16.63 4.07
CA CYS A 420 -36.49 -17.35 3.13
C CYS A 420 -37.22 -18.24 2.09
N ARG A 421 -38.56 -18.22 2.03
CA ARG A 421 -39.38 -19.10 1.17
C ARG A 421 -39.34 -18.81 -0.35
N GLY A 422 -38.29 -18.17 -0.86
CA GLY A 422 -38.16 -17.85 -2.30
C GLY A 422 -36.78 -18.13 -2.90
N VAL A 423 -35.90 -18.84 -2.19
CA VAL A 423 -34.59 -19.21 -2.71
C VAL A 423 -34.64 -20.68 -3.08
N GLU A 424 -34.67 -20.97 -4.39
CA GLU A 424 -34.57 -22.35 -4.89
C GLU A 424 -33.29 -23.03 -4.34
N PRO A 425 -33.39 -24.31 -3.92
CA PRO A 425 -32.24 -25.05 -3.41
C PRO A 425 -31.13 -25.11 -4.46
N VAL A 426 -29.90 -24.85 -4.02
CA VAL A 426 -28.71 -24.77 -4.87
C VAL A 426 -28.33 -26.17 -5.33
N THR A 427 -28.31 -26.42 -6.64
CA THR A 427 -27.73 -27.64 -7.20
C THR A 427 -26.24 -27.67 -6.88
N PRO A 428 -25.72 -28.71 -6.19
CA PRO A 428 -24.31 -28.77 -5.82
C PRO A 428 -23.41 -28.84 -7.06
N MET A 429 -22.25 -28.17 -6.99
CA MET A 429 -21.20 -28.24 -8.01
C MET A 429 -20.66 -29.67 -8.15
N PRO A 430 -20.31 -30.14 -9.36
CA PRO A 430 -19.50 -31.35 -9.49
C PRO A 430 -18.13 -31.12 -8.80
N SER A 431 -17.77 -32.02 -7.88
CA SER A 431 -16.56 -31.95 -7.07
C SER A 431 -15.30 -31.95 -7.94
N ARG A 432 -14.42 -30.96 -7.77
CA ARG A 432 -13.15 -30.78 -8.52
C ARG A 432 -11.90 -31.05 -7.65
N ALA A 433 -11.96 -32.02 -6.74
CA ALA A 433 -10.76 -32.50 -6.05
C ALA A 433 -9.84 -33.16 -7.10
N GLY A 434 -8.78 -32.44 -7.52
CA GLY A 434 -7.84 -32.91 -8.55
C GLY A 434 -7.86 -32.15 -9.88
N ALA A 435 -8.41 -30.94 -9.94
CA ALA A 435 -8.18 -30.06 -11.09
C ALA A 435 -6.72 -29.54 -11.07
N GLU A 436 -5.77 -30.39 -11.44
CA GLU A 436 -4.59 -29.93 -12.18
C GLU A 436 -5.11 -28.95 -13.23
N SER A 437 -4.54 -27.74 -13.26
CA SER A 437 -4.89 -26.71 -14.23
C SER A 437 -4.96 -27.36 -15.60
N ARG A 438 -6.17 -27.65 -16.10
CA ARG A 438 -6.34 -28.33 -17.39
C ARG A 438 -5.48 -27.54 -18.35
N PRO A 439 -4.50 -28.16 -19.04
CA PRO A 439 -3.76 -27.47 -20.07
C PRO A 439 -4.81 -27.08 -21.10
N VAL A 440 -5.25 -25.82 -21.04
CA VAL A 440 -6.16 -25.23 -22.02
C VAL A 440 -5.47 -25.52 -23.35
N GLN A 441 -6.02 -26.43 -24.16
CA GLN A 441 -5.43 -26.79 -25.45
C GLN A 441 -5.30 -25.50 -26.24
N ARG A 442 -4.07 -24.99 -26.32
CA ARG A 442 -3.78 -23.62 -26.72
C ARG A 442 -3.93 -23.54 -28.23
N ARG A 443 -5.12 -23.18 -28.68
CA ARG A 443 -5.34 -22.80 -30.08
C ARG A 443 -4.37 -21.65 -30.40
N GLU A 444 -3.58 -21.78 -31.47
CA GLU A 444 -2.66 -20.73 -31.85
C GLU A 444 -3.43 -19.49 -32.29
N TRP A 445 -3.32 -18.41 -31.53
CA TRP A 445 -3.92 -17.13 -31.87
C TRP A 445 -2.90 -16.24 -32.57
N PRO A 446 -3.30 -15.51 -33.63
CA PRO A 446 -2.46 -14.48 -34.21
C PRO A 446 -2.27 -13.33 -33.21
N GLU A 447 -1.09 -12.70 -33.26
CA GLU A 447 -0.81 -11.47 -32.52
C GLU A 447 -1.73 -10.36 -33.06
N VAL A 448 -2.46 -9.71 -32.16
CA VAL A 448 -3.40 -8.64 -32.52
C VAL A 448 -2.84 -7.32 -32.03
N GLU A 449 -2.53 -6.41 -32.95
CA GLU A 449 -2.15 -5.05 -32.62
C GLU A 449 -3.44 -4.24 -32.36
N LEU A 450 -3.64 -3.85 -31.10
CA LEU A 450 -4.75 -2.99 -30.70
C LEU A 450 -4.32 -1.53 -30.85
N ARG A 451 -4.63 -0.93 -32.00
CA ARG A 451 -4.34 0.49 -32.26
C ARG A 451 -5.35 1.42 -31.61
N MET A 452 -4.85 2.48 -30.99
CA MET A 452 -5.69 3.60 -30.54
C MET A 452 -6.23 4.42 -31.72
N ASP A 453 -7.43 4.98 -31.54
CA ASP A 453 -7.97 6.01 -32.45
C ASP A 453 -7.47 7.40 -32.04
N ALA A 454 -6.27 7.78 -32.50
CA ALA A 454 -5.59 9.02 -32.14
C ALA A 454 -6.45 10.29 -32.33
N ARG A 455 -7.30 10.34 -33.37
CA ARG A 455 -8.15 11.51 -33.65
C ARG A 455 -9.21 11.72 -32.57
N ARG A 456 -9.72 10.62 -32.02
CA ARG A 456 -10.76 10.62 -30.98
C ARG A 456 -10.16 10.95 -29.61
N VAL A 457 -9.00 10.37 -29.30
CA VAL A 457 -8.25 10.58 -28.05
C VAL A 457 -7.88 12.04 -27.79
N VAL A 458 -7.58 12.82 -28.83
CA VAL A 458 -7.19 14.24 -28.69
C VAL A 458 -8.39 15.17 -28.48
N ARG A 459 -9.51 14.94 -29.18
CA ARG A 459 -10.65 15.86 -29.16
C ARG A 459 -11.36 15.90 -27.80
N ALA A 460 -11.53 14.76 -27.16
CA ALA A 460 -12.33 14.67 -25.94
C ALA A 460 -11.76 15.39 -24.71
N PRO A 461 -10.48 15.20 -24.30
CA PRO A 461 -9.92 15.93 -23.16
C PRO A 461 -9.85 17.43 -23.43
N LEU A 462 -9.64 17.84 -24.70
CA LEU A 462 -9.63 19.24 -25.09
C LEU A 462 -11.02 19.87 -24.88
N LEU A 463 -12.09 19.22 -25.33
CA LEU A 463 -13.48 19.65 -25.09
C LEU A 463 -13.85 19.65 -23.60
N TRP A 464 -13.41 18.65 -22.84
CA TRP A 464 -13.70 18.57 -21.40
C TRP A 464 -12.98 19.66 -20.60
N SER A 465 -11.72 19.93 -20.94
CA SER A 465 -10.95 21.01 -20.33
C SER A 465 -11.58 22.37 -20.64
N LEU A 466 -11.94 22.64 -21.90
CA LEU A 466 -12.65 23.86 -22.28
C LEU A 466 -13.99 24.02 -21.54
N GLY A 467 -14.77 22.94 -21.40
CA GLY A 467 -16.04 22.95 -20.67
C GLY A 467 -15.90 23.18 -19.16
N ALA A 468 -14.95 22.50 -18.51
CA ALA A 468 -14.67 22.67 -17.08
C ALA A 468 -14.15 24.07 -16.76
N TRP A 469 -13.27 24.63 -17.61
CA TRP A 469 -12.77 25.99 -17.46
C TRP A 469 -13.84 27.04 -17.76
N GLY A 470 -14.73 26.80 -18.72
CA GLY A 470 -15.91 27.64 -18.93
C GLY A 470 -16.76 27.73 -17.66
N LEU A 471 -17.04 26.61 -17.00
CA LEU A 471 -17.79 26.57 -15.74
C LEU A 471 -17.03 27.23 -14.57
N ALA A 472 -15.72 26.98 -14.43
CA ALA A 472 -14.90 27.59 -13.38
C ALA A 472 -14.76 29.11 -13.55
N GLY A 473 -14.63 29.57 -14.80
CA GLY A 473 -14.60 31.00 -15.15
C GLY A 473 -15.92 31.68 -14.81
N VAL A 474 -17.05 31.08 -15.19
CA VAL A 474 -18.39 31.59 -14.83
C VAL A 474 -18.59 31.60 -13.31
N GLY A 475 -18.20 30.54 -12.60
CA GLY A 475 -18.30 30.47 -11.14
C GLY A 475 -17.45 31.54 -10.43
N SER A 476 -16.22 31.75 -10.90
CA SER A 476 -15.31 32.77 -10.35
C SER A 476 -15.82 34.18 -10.63
N LEU A 477 -16.39 34.42 -11.81
CA LEU A 477 -17.05 35.68 -12.15
C LEU A 477 -18.23 35.96 -11.23
N VAL A 478 -19.07 34.95 -10.95
CA VAL A 478 -20.20 35.07 -10.03
C VAL A 478 -19.72 35.37 -8.60
N VAL A 479 -18.69 34.67 -8.11
CA VAL A 479 -18.09 34.94 -6.78
C VAL A 479 -17.52 36.36 -6.71
N PHE A 480 -16.83 36.80 -7.77
CA PHE A 480 -16.29 38.15 -7.86
C PHE A 480 -17.38 39.22 -7.85
N ILE A 481 -18.48 39.01 -8.59
CA ILE A 481 -19.64 39.92 -8.61
C ILE A 481 -20.32 39.97 -7.23
N VAL A 482 -20.51 38.81 -6.59
CA VAL A 482 -21.18 38.71 -5.29
C VAL A 482 -20.33 39.31 -4.15
N LEU A 483 -19.02 39.09 -4.15
CA LEU A 483 -18.11 39.67 -3.14
C LEU A 483 -17.79 41.15 -3.40
N GLY A 484 -17.74 41.56 -4.67
CA GLY A 484 -17.45 42.94 -5.07
C GLY A 484 -18.56 43.94 -4.72
N MET A 485 -19.79 43.48 -4.50
CA MET A 485 -20.91 44.36 -4.10
C MET A 485 -20.88 44.78 -2.62
N GLY A 486 -20.07 44.13 -1.77
CA GLY A 486 -19.88 44.52 -0.37
C GLY A 486 -18.77 45.56 -0.21
N GLY A 487 -19.10 46.85 -0.22
CA GLY A 487 -18.18 48.00 -0.30
C GLY A 487 -17.05 48.13 0.75
N TRP A 488 -16.88 47.18 1.67
CA TRP A 488 -15.78 47.12 2.65
C TRP A 488 -14.57 46.28 2.20
N MET A 489 -14.59 45.68 1.00
CA MET A 489 -13.51 44.83 0.47
C MET A 489 -12.92 45.30 -0.87
N ALA A 490 -12.88 46.60 -1.15
CA ALA A 490 -12.36 47.09 -2.43
C ALA A 490 -10.84 46.89 -2.61
N GLU A 491 -10.05 46.93 -1.52
CA GLU A 491 -8.59 46.68 -1.56
C GLU A 491 -8.28 45.17 -1.48
N THR A 492 -8.89 44.47 -0.52
CA THR A 492 -8.72 43.01 -0.35
C THR A 492 -9.31 42.22 -1.53
N GLY A 493 -10.37 42.72 -2.15
CA GLY A 493 -10.96 42.17 -3.37
C GLY A 493 -10.11 42.37 -4.61
N ARG A 494 -9.29 43.44 -4.69
CA ARG A 494 -8.33 43.64 -5.79
C ARG A 494 -7.17 42.65 -5.69
N VAL A 495 -6.59 42.47 -4.50
CA VAL A 495 -5.52 41.48 -4.26
C VAL A 495 -6.05 40.06 -4.38
N GLY A 496 -7.23 39.77 -3.82
CA GLY A 496 -7.89 38.47 -3.96
C GLY A 496 -8.26 38.16 -5.41
N GLY A 497 -8.74 39.15 -6.16
CA GLY A 497 -9.09 39.02 -7.58
C GLY A 497 -7.88 38.78 -8.47
N THR A 498 -6.76 39.49 -8.27
CA THR A 498 -5.52 39.26 -9.02
C THR A 498 -4.90 37.91 -8.69
N VAL A 499 -4.83 37.52 -7.42
CA VAL A 499 -4.35 36.17 -7.02
C VAL A 499 -5.23 35.08 -7.64
N LEU A 500 -6.56 35.22 -7.59
CA LEU A 500 -7.47 34.26 -8.21
C LEU A 500 -7.30 34.19 -9.73
N ALA A 501 -7.18 35.34 -10.41
CA ALA A 501 -6.97 35.40 -11.85
C ALA A 501 -5.63 34.75 -12.27
N VAL A 502 -4.55 34.98 -11.50
CA VAL A 502 -3.25 34.33 -11.71
C VAL A 502 -3.36 32.82 -11.46
N CYS A 503 -4.01 32.38 -10.38
CA CYS A 503 -4.22 30.96 -10.11
C CYS A 503 -5.05 30.28 -11.20
N LEU A 504 -6.10 30.93 -11.71
CA LEU A 504 -6.92 30.44 -12.82
C LEU A 504 -6.14 30.40 -14.13
N GLY A 505 -5.33 31.44 -14.42
CA GLY A 505 -4.47 31.49 -15.60
C GLY A 505 -3.40 30.39 -15.60
N VAL A 506 -2.69 30.24 -14.48
CA VAL A 506 -1.71 29.16 -14.28
C VAL A 506 -2.39 27.80 -14.35
N GLY A 507 -3.56 27.65 -13.72
CA GLY A 507 -4.35 26.43 -13.77
C GLY A 507 -4.81 26.07 -15.19
N LEU A 508 -5.22 27.05 -15.99
CA LEU A 508 -5.66 26.86 -17.37
C LEU A 508 -4.50 26.44 -18.27
N VAL A 509 -3.37 27.14 -18.18
CA VAL A 509 -2.17 26.78 -18.94
C VAL A 509 -1.71 25.38 -18.54
N THR A 510 -1.58 25.11 -17.24
CA THR A 510 -1.14 23.80 -16.73
C THR A 510 -2.12 22.69 -17.12
N GLY A 511 -3.43 22.95 -17.03
CA GLY A 511 -4.48 22.02 -17.41
C GLY A 511 -4.49 21.72 -18.91
N LEU A 512 -4.27 22.72 -19.75
CA LEU A 512 -4.16 22.57 -21.20
C LEU A 512 -2.92 21.76 -21.57
N PHE A 513 -1.75 22.10 -21.03
CA PHE A 513 -0.51 21.33 -21.24
C PHE A 513 -0.66 19.89 -20.75
N GLY A 514 -1.31 19.67 -19.60
CA GLY A 514 -1.61 18.33 -19.08
C GLY A 514 -2.57 17.54 -19.96
N ALA A 515 -3.63 18.18 -20.48
CA ALA A 515 -4.61 17.56 -21.38
C ALA A 515 -3.98 17.20 -22.73
N VAL A 516 -3.22 18.12 -23.33
CA VAL A 516 -2.48 17.90 -24.58
C VAL A 516 -1.43 16.83 -24.39
N GLY A 517 -0.62 16.91 -23.33
CA GLY A 517 0.40 15.90 -23.01
C GLY A 517 -0.21 14.52 -22.77
N GLY A 518 -1.33 14.44 -22.07
CA GLY A 518 -2.06 13.19 -21.84
C GLY A 518 -2.68 12.61 -23.11
N ALA A 519 -3.30 13.45 -23.94
CA ALA A 519 -3.84 13.05 -25.23
C ALA A 519 -2.77 12.54 -26.19
N PHE A 520 -1.65 13.27 -26.24
CA PHE A 520 -0.51 12.92 -27.06
C PHE A 520 0.13 11.61 -26.60
N ARG A 521 0.34 11.45 -25.28
CA ARG A 521 0.84 10.20 -24.70
C ARG A 521 -0.06 9.00 -25.05
N ARG A 522 -1.37 9.18 -25.04
CA ARG A 522 -2.29 8.12 -25.46
C ARG A 522 -2.15 7.83 -26.96
N ALA A 523 -2.16 8.85 -27.82
CA ALA A 523 -2.09 8.69 -29.28
C ALA A 523 -0.87 7.91 -29.80
N ILE A 524 0.26 7.96 -29.09
CA ILE A 524 1.52 7.27 -29.42
C ILE A 524 1.64 5.87 -28.79
N THR A 525 0.70 5.49 -27.91
CA THR A 525 0.78 4.22 -27.19
C THR A 525 0.23 3.11 -28.09
N THR A 526 1.06 2.10 -28.32
CA THR A 526 0.66 0.88 -29.02
C THR A 526 0.46 -0.24 -28.02
N TYR A 527 -0.60 -1.02 -28.23
CA TYR A 527 -0.90 -2.19 -27.42
C TYR A 527 -0.82 -3.43 -28.30
N THR A 528 -0.07 -4.45 -27.88
CA THR A 528 0.00 -5.73 -28.58
C THR A 528 -0.51 -6.83 -27.68
N LEU A 529 -1.47 -7.60 -28.18
CA LEU A 529 -1.99 -8.79 -27.54
C LEU A 529 -1.30 -10.01 -28.15
N GLY A 530 -0.19 -10.42 -27.52
CA GLY A 530 0.61 -11.57 -27.91
C GLY A 530 -0.02 -12.89 -27.49
N ARG A 531 0.70 -14.00 -27.79
CA ARG A 531 0.27 -15.37 -27.46
C ARG A 531 0.32 -15.66 -25.95
N ARG A 532 1.32 -15.13 -25.27
CA ARG A 532 1.60 -15.37 -23.84
C ARG A 532 1.61 -14.10 -23.01
N SER A 533 1.54 -12.93 -23.65
CA SER A 533 1.65 -11.67 -22.94
C SER A 533 0.79 -10.58 -23.55
N VAL A 534 0.41 -9.62 -22.72
CA VAL A 534 -0.23 -8.36 -23.11
C VAL A 534 0.79 -7.26 -22.91
N ARG A 535 1.11 -6.50 -23.96
CA ARG A 535 2.14 -5.46 -23.95
C ARG A 535 1.56 -4.08 -24.25
N SER A 536 2.03 -3.09 -23.52
CA SER A 536 1.79 -1.66 -23.74
C SER A 536 3.13 -0.98 -24.00
N ARG A 537 3.27 -0.33 -25.16
CA ARG A 537 4.48 0.40 -25.56
C ARG A 537 4.15 1.86 -25.83
N VAL A 538 4.77 2.77 -25.09
CA VAL A 538 4.71 4.22 -25.33
C VAL A 538 6.03 4.63 -25.98
N ALA A 539 6.05 5.17 -27.20
CA ALA A 539 7.29 5.31 -27.98
C ALA A 539 7.87 6.75 -28.09
N LEU A 540 7.23 7.76 -27.50
CA LEU A 540 7.57 9.16 -27.76
C LEU A 540 8.05 9.85 -26.49
N LEU A 541 9.26 10.40 -26.55
CA LEU A 541 10.02 10.98 -25.42
C LEU A 541 10.44 9.99 -24.33
N GLN A 542 9.57 9.11 -23.87
CA GLN A 542 9.96 8.07 -22.91
C GLN A 542 9.47 6.72 -23.43
N GLU A 543 10.40 5.84 -23.78
CA GLU A 543 10.02 4.49 -24.17
C GLU A 543 9.65 3.71 -22.91
N ARG A 544 8.35 3.41 -22.75
CA ARG A 544 7.86 2.57 -21.65
C ARG A 544 7.23 1.32 -22.24
N ILE A 545 7.80 0.17 -21.92
CA ILE A 545 7.26 -1.13 -22.27
C ILE A 545 6.79 -1.81 -20.99
N GLU A 546 5.47 -1.96 -20.85
CA GLU A 546 4.84 -2.78 -19.81
C GLU A 546 4.34 -4.07 -20.44
N GLU A 547 4.59 -5.21 -19.83
CA GLU A 547 4.21 -6.52 -20.37
C GLU A 547 3.74 -7.40 -19.22
N PHE A 548 2.52 -7.96 -19.32
CA PHE A 548 2.00 -8.95 -18.38
C PHE A 548 1.85 -10.29 -19.05
N GLY A 549 2.30 -11.35 -18.38
CA GLY A 549 1.94 -12.73 -18.75
C GLY A 549 0.43 -12.93 -18.69
N VAL A 550 -0.15 -13.54 -19.73
CA VAL A 550 -1.60 -13.77 -19.85
C VAL A 550 -2.10 -14.63 -18.70
N GLU A 551 -1.32 -15.64 -18.30
CA GLU A 551 -1.58 -16.55 -17.19
C GLU A 551 -1.58 -15.88 -15.81
N LYS A 552 -0.99 -14.68 -15.69
CA LYS A 552 -0.93 -13.94 -14.43
C LYS A 552 -2.07 -12.96 -14.27
N VAL A 553 -2.86 -12.71 -15.33
CA VAL A 553 -3.96 -11.75 -15.29
C VAL A 553 -5.12 -12.35 -14.48
N MET A 554 -5.36 -11.81 -13.28
CA MET A 554 -6.40 -12.25 -12.35
C MET A 554 -7.73 -11.52 -12.53
N THR A 555 -7.68 -10.29 -13.06
CA THR A 555 -8.89 -9.48 -13.21
C THR A 555 -8.82 -8.64 -14.46
N LEU A 556 -9.91 -8.66 -15.21
CA LEU A 556 -10.15 -7.84 -16.38
C LEU A 556 -11.23 -6.80 -16.06
N HIS A 557 -10.91 -5.52 -16.14
CA HIS A 557 -11.88 -4.44 -15.99
C HIS A 557 -12.00 -3.63 -17.27
N VAL A 558 -13.14 -3.74 -17.95
CA VAL A 558 -13.47 -2.98 -19.17
C VAL A 558 -14.36 -1.80 -18.77
N ARG A 559 -13.85 -0.57 -18.92
CA ARG A 559 -14.57 0.66 -18.64
C ARG A 559 -14.87 1.42 -19.93
N ARG A 560 -16.10 1.89 -20.09
CA ARG A 560 -16.58 2.72 -21.19
C ARG A 560 -17.21 3.98 -20.61
N ASP A 561 -16.39 5.02 -20.46
CA ASP A 561 -16.82 6.36 -20.05
C ASP A 561 -17.75 7.00 -21.11
N PRO A 562 -18.48 8.10 -20.82
CA PRO A 562 -19.32 8.77 -21.82
C PRO A 562 -18.56 9.12 -23.11
N VAL A 563 -17.32 9.58 -22.93
CA VAL A 563 -16.39 9.90 -24.01
C VAL A 563 -16.03 8.65 -24.83
N ASP A 564 -15.65 7.57 -24.15
CA ASP A 564 -15.34 6.29 -24.79
C ASP A 564 -16.56 5.74 -25.57
N ARG A 565 -17.77 5.83 -24.99
CA ARG A 565 -19.02 5.42 -25.67
C ARG A 565 -19.30 6.25 -26.92
N TRP A 566 -19.16 7.57 -26.83
CA TRP A 566 -19.32 8.45 -27.99
C TRP A 566 -18.30 8.13 -29.09
N MET A 567 -17.12 7.68 -28.69
CA MET A 567 -16.01 7.37 -29.58
C MET A 567 -15.90 5.89 -29.95
N GLY A 568 -16.83 5.03 -29.53
CA GLY A 568 -16.78 3.59 -29.79
C GLY A 568 -15.50 2.91 -29.26
N THR A 569 -14.92 3.45 -28.19
CA THR A 569 -13.71 2.94 -27.53
C THR A 569 -14.03 2.40 -26.13
N ALA A 570 -13.07 1.74 -25.53
CA ALA A 570 -13.08 1.29 -24.15
C ALA A 570 -11.69 1.42 -23.53
N THR A 571 -11.64 1.56 -22.21
CA THR A 571 -10.43 1.45 -21.42
C THR A 571 -10.41 0.08 -20.74
N VAL A 572 -9.45 -0.76 -21.07
CA VAL A 572 -9.26 -2.08 -20.47
C VAL A 572 -8.15 -2.01 -19.44
N THR A 573 -8.43 -2.47 -18.23
CA THR A 573 -7.48 -2.51 -17.11
C THR A 573 -7.27 -3.97 -16.74
N LEU A 574 -6.03 -4.45 -16.86
CA LEU A 574 -5.63 -5.80 -16.48
C LEU A 574 -4.90 -5.74 -15.13
N MET A 575 -5.30 -6.58 -14.20
CA MET A 575 -4.61 -6.77 -12.92
C MET A 575 -3.86 -8.10 -12.96
N SER A 576 -2.58 -8.09 -12.66
CA SER A 576 -1.71 -9.27 -12.66
C SER A 576 -1.31 -9.68 -11.23
N VAL A 577 -1.09 -10.98 -10.98
CA VAL A 577 -0.46 -11.45 -9.73
C VAL A 577 0.93 -10.86 -9.60
N GLY A 578 1.23 -10.26 -8.45
CA GLY A 578 2.54 -9.67 -8.18
C GLY A 578 2.77 -8.28 -8.77
N SER A 579 1.84 -7.76 -9.58
CA SER A 579 1.87 -6.36 -9.98
C SER A 579 0.94 -5.50 -9.13
N MET A 580 1.49 -4.42 -8.56
CA MET A 580 0.69 -3.38 -7.89
C MET A 580 0.05 -2.42 -8.88
N MET A 581 0.70 -2.22 -10.02
CA MET A 581 0.20 -1.34 -11.06
C MET A 581 -0.67 -2.15 -12.03
N PRO A 582 -1.87 -1.66 -12.37
CA PRO A 582 -2.61 -2.23 -13.49
C PRO A 582 -1.91 -1.94 -14.82
N LEU A 583 -2.05 -2.85 -15.78
CA LEU A 583 -1.79 -2.57 -17.18
C LEU A 583 -3.05 -1.94 -17.79
N VAL A 584 -2.97 -0.66 -18.15
CA VAL A 584 -4.12 0.12 -18.63
C VAL A 584 -4.04 0.34 -20.14
N LEU A 585 -4.90 -0.37 -20.88
CA LEU A 585 -5.12 -0.22 -22.31
C LEU A 585 -6.23 0.83 -22.54
N SER A 586 -5.86 2.10 -22.59
CA SER A 586 -6.83 3.20 -22.72
C SER A 586 -7.35 3.37 -24.15
N SER A 587 -8.62 3.72 -24.29
CA SER A 587 -9.24 4.12 -25.57
C SER A 587 -9.00 3.16 -26.76
N ILE A 588 -9.00 1.85 -26.50
CA ILE A 588 -8.94 0.82 -27.55
C ILE A 588 -10.32 0.65 -28.19
N ARG A 589 -10.37 0.35 -29.49
CA ARG A 589 -11.61 -0.12 -30.10
C ARG A 589 -11.84 -1.55 -29.63
N LEU A 590 -12.95 -1.75 -28.93
CA LEU A 590 -13.30 -3.05 -28.35
C LEU A 590 -14.79 -3.27 -28.55
N ASP A 591 -15.13 -4.01 -29.61
CA ASP A 591 -16.49 -4.47 -29.81
C ASP A 591 -16.83 -5.64 -28.86
N GLU A 592 -18.06 -6.15 -28.93
CA GLU A 592 -18.47 -7.25 -28.06
C GLU A 592 -17.79 -8.60 -28.40
N ALA A 593 -17.39 -8.81 -29.66
CA ALA A 593 -16.72 -10.03 -30.11
C ALA A 593 -15.25 -10.03 -29.68
N ASP A 594 -14.58 -8.88 -29.77
CA ASP A 594 -13.24 -8.64 -29.26
C ASP A 594 -13.20 -8.81 -27.73
N GLU A 595 -14.20 -8.29 -27.01
CA GLU A 595 -14.29 -8.46 -25.55
C GLU A 595 -14.40 -9.94 -25.18
N ARG A 596 -15.20 -10.74 -25.90
CA ARG A 596 -15.28 -12.20 -25.69
C ARG A 596 -13.96 -12.88 -25.99
N THR A 597 -13.35 -12.58 -27.14
CA THR A 597 -12.05 -13.17 -27.54
C THR A 597 -10.96 -12.85 -26.52
N LEU A 598 -10.92 -11.61 -26.02
CA LEU A 598 -9.99 -11.21 -24.97
C LEU A 598 -10.24 -12.00 -23.69
N CYS A 599 -11.49 -12.19 -23.28
CA CYS A 599 -11.82 -12.98 -22.09
C CYS A 599 -11.41 -14.45 -22.24
N GLU A 600 -11.69 -15.07 -23.39
CA GLU A 600 -11.28 -16.45 -23.69
C GLU A 600 -9.76 -16.60 -23.61
N ARG A 601 -9.01 -15.64 -24.18
CA ARG A 601 -7.54 -15.64 -24.12
C ARG A 601 -7.00 -15.50 -22.70
N LEU A 602 -7.64 -14.68 -21.87
CA LEU A 602 -7.25 -14.45 -20.48
C LEU A 602 -7.77 -15.52 -19.51
N GLY A 603 -8.45 -16.58 -20.00
CA GLY A 603 -9.08 -17.58 -19.12
C GLY A 603 -10.20 -17.02 -18.24
N MET A 604 -10.79 -15.90 -18.63
CA MET A 604 -11.87 -15.22 -17.92
C MET A 604 -13.22 -15.83 -18.28
N PRO A 605 -14.21 -15.81 -17.39
CA PRO A 605 -15.51 -16.41 -17.66
C PRO A 605 -16.20 -15.79 -18.89
N VAL A 606 -16.52 -16.64 -19.87
CA VAL A 606 -17.30 -16.29 -21.08
C VAL A 606 -18.60 -17.07 -21.17
N SER A 607 -18.77 -18.11 -20.36
CA SER A 607 -19.95 -18.95 -20.32
C SER A 607 -21.23 -18.18 -19.96
N VAL A 608 -22.38 -18.75 -20.29
CA VAL A 608 -23.68 -18.19 -19.90
C VAL A 608 -23.76 -18.16 -18.36
N PRO A 609 -24.13 -17.04 -17.73
CA PRO A 609 -24.18 -16.96 -16.28
C PRO A 609 -25.25 -17.92 -15.73
N ARG A 610 -24.86 -18.76 -14.77
CA ARG A 610 -25.78 -19.63 -14.01
C ARG A 610 -26.80 -18.83 -13.25
N ARG A 611 -26.34 -17.74 -12.63
CA ARG A 611 -27.17 -16.90 -11.75
C ARG A 611 -26.88 -15.43 -12.00
N ARG A 612 -27.95 -14.66 -12.20
CA ARG A 612 -27.89 -13.21 -12.32
C ARG A 612 -28.57 -12.57 -11.13
N LEU A 613 -27.81 -11.79 -10.37
CA LEU A 613 -28.28 -11.07 -9.20
C LEU A 613 -28.23 -9.58 -9.49
N ARG A 614 -29.38 -8.92 -9.42
CA ARG A 614 -29.51 -7.48 -9.64
C ARG A 614 -29.54 -6.75 -8.30
N SER A 615 -28.88 -5.61 -8.26
CA SER A 615 -29.03 -4.65 -7.15
C SER A 615 -30.50 -4.22 -7.03
N ARG A 616 -31.14 -4.49 -5.90
CA ARG A 616 -32.50 -4.02 -5.59
C ARG A 616 -32.43 -2.67 -4.90
N PHE A 617 -31.91 -1.71 -5.65
CA PHE A 617 -31.71 -0.35 -5.16
C PHE A 617 -33.04 0.37 -4.93
N THR A 618 -33.19 0.98 -3.75
CA THR A 618 -34.19 2.01 -3.50
C THR A 618 -33.52 3.20 -2.81
N VAL A 619 -33.97 4.42 -3.12
CA VAL A 619 -33.43 5.66 -2.52
C VAL A 619 -33.53 5.57 -0.99
N ARG A 620 -34.65 5.07 -0.47
CA ARG A 620 -34.86 4.84 0.97
C ARG A 620 -33.77 3.93 1.57
N ARG A 621 -33.48 2.77 0.97
CA ARG A 621 -32.44 1.83 1.45
C ARG A 621 -31.05 2.46 1.40
N HIS A 622 -30.76 3.23 0.36
CA HIS A 622 -29.47 3.91 0.24
C HIS A 622 -29.28 4.99 1.29
N VAL A 623 -30.28 5.85 1.49
CA VAL A 623 -30.27 6.89 2.52
C VAL A 623 -30.14 6.26 3.92
N LEU A 624 -30.89 5.20 4.22
CA LEU A 624 -30.75 4.44 5.47
C LEU A 624 -29.34 3.85 5.63
N GLY A 625 -28.76 3.34 4.54
CA GLY A 625 -27.40 2.79 4.53
C GLY A 625 -26.31 3.84 4.67
N SER A 626 -26.52 5.06 4.18
CA SER A 626 -25.55 6.16 4.20
C SER A 626 -25.76 7.15 5.34
N LEU A 627 -26.83 7.02 6.13
CA LEU A 627 -27.28 7.98 7.16
C LEU A 627 -26.21 8.36 8.19
N TRP A 628 -25.26 7.47 8.45
CA TRP A 628 -24.21 7.73 9.45
C TRP A 628 -23.25 8.85 9.03
N TRP A 629 -22.96 9.01 7.73
CA TRP A 629 -22.09 10.07 7.26
C TRP A 629 -22.71 11.46 7.50
N PRO A 630 -23.96 11.73 7.08
CA PRO A 630 -24.67 12.95 7.45
C PRO A 630 -24.75 13.20 8.95
N LEU A 631 -24.87 12.15 9.76
CA LEU A 631 -24.95 12.29 11.21
C LEU A 631 -23.61 12.73 11.79
N VAL A 632 -22.49 12.13 11.33
CA VAL A 632 -21.13 12.52 11.73
C VAL A 632 -20.80 13.93 11.25
N TRP A 633 -21.08 14.24 9.98
CA TRP A 633 -20.85 15.58 9.43
C TRP A 633 -21.77 16.61 10.08
N GLY A 634 -23.04 16.30 10.27
CA GLY A 634 -24.00 17.17 10.95
C GLY A 634 -23.59 17.47 12.38
N LEU A 635 -23.16 16.46 13.15
CA LEU A 635 -22.64 16.66 14.50
C LEU A 635 -21.33 17.47 14.50
N SER A 636 -20.41 17.18 13.58
CA SER A 636 -19.14 17.91 13.46
C SER A 636 -19.37 19.37 13.06
N LEU A 637 -20.31 19.62 12.16
CA LEU A 637 -20.71 20.97 11.75
C LEU A 637 -21.50 21.68 12.85
N LEU A 638 -22.26 20.97 13.68
CA LEU A 638 -22.93 21.55 14.84
C LEU A 638 -21.89 21.96 15.89
N VAL A 639 -20.95 21.09 16.23
CA VAL A 639 -19.88 21.39 17.19
C VAL A 639 -18.95 22.48 16.67
N GLY A 640 -18.44 22.34 15.44
CA GLY A 640 -17.60 23.35 14.79
C GLY A 640 -18.36 24.66 14.54
N GLY A 641 -19.65 24.57 14.25
CA GLY A 641 -20.52 25.72 14.03
C GLY A 641 -20.83 26.49 15.30
N VAL A 642 -21.08 25.81 16.43
CA VAL A 642 -21.21 26.47 17.74
C VAL A 642 -19.90 27.19 18.09
N LEU A 643 -18.74 26.56 17.88
CA LEU A 643 -17.43 27.19 18.11
C LEU A 643 -17.18 28.38 17.17
N PHE A 644 -17.61 28.30 15.91
CA PHE A 644 -17.43 29.34 14.90
C PHE A 644 -18.40 30.52 15.07
N VAL A 645 -19.67 30.25 15.40
CA VAL A 645 -20.69 31.28 15.69
C VAL A 645 -20.31 32.09 16.93
N LEU A 646 -19.67 31.47 17.92
CA LEU A 646 -19.11 32.16 19.07
C LEU A 646 -17.92 33.09 18.72
N GLY A 647 -17.35 33.01 17.51
CA GLY A 647 -16.16 33.77 17.12
C GLY A 647 -16.27 34.71 15.91
N PHE A 648 -17.05 34.36 14.87
CA PHE A 648 -16.89 35.01 13.53
C PHE A 648 -18.18 35.31 12.75
N GLY A 649 -19.37 35.24 13.39
CA GLY A 649 -20.64 35.62 12.75
C GLY A 649 -21.24 34.52 11.85
N GLY A 650 -22.52 34.23 12.04
CA GLY A 650 -23.14 32.96 11.60
C GLY A 650 -23.49 32.82 10.11
N LEU A 651 -23.60 33.90 9.34
CA LEU A 651 -24.23 33.85 8.01
C LEU A 651 -23.40 33.06 6.96
N ALA A 652 -22.07 33.24 6.96
CA ALA A 652 -21.18 32.53 6.03
C ALA A 652 -21.15 31.02 6.29
N LEU A 653 -21.28 30.62 7.56
CA LEU A 653 -21.34 29.22 7.96
C LEU A 653 -22.62 28.55 7.46
N PHE A 654 -23.78 29.21 7.58
CA PHE A 654 -25.05 28.67 7.06
C PHE A 654 -24.99 28.44 5.55
N ALA A 655 -24.41 29.37 4.79
CA ALA A 655 -24.23 29.22 3.34
C ALA A 655 -23.28 28.06 2.99
N ALA A 656 -22.15 27.93 3.71
CA ALA A 656 -21.19 26.84 3.51
C ALA A 656 -21.80 25.47 3.86
N VAL A 657 -22.53 25.36 4.97
CA VAL A 657 -23.23 24.15 5.39
C VAL A 657 -24.33 23.77 4.39
N GLY A 658 -25.13 24.74 3.95
CA GLY A 658 -26.17 24.53 2.93
C GLY A 658 -25.58 24.05 1.60
N GLY A 659 -24.49 24.67 1.15
CA GLY A 659 -23.76 24.25 -0.06
C GLY A 659 -23.17 22.85 0.05
N ALA A 660 -22.53 22.52 1.18
CA ALA A 660 -21.99 21.19 1.44
C ALA A 660 -23.09 20.13 1.47
N LEU A 661 -24.24 20.41 2.09
CA LEU A 661 -25.39 19.52 2.13
C LEU A 661 -25.97 19.29 0.72
N ALA A 662 -26.15 20.35 -0.07
CA ALA A 662 -26.65 20.24 -1.45
C ALA A 662 -25.71 19.39 -2.33
N LEU A 663 -24.39 19.63 -2.25
CA LEU A 663 -23.40 18.82 -2.96
C LEU A 663 -23.41 17.36 -2.49
N TRP A 664 -23.60 17.11 -1.19
CA TRP A 664 -23.72 15.76 -0.65
C TRP A 664 -24.98 15.04 -1.17
N VAL A 665 -26.13 15.72 -1.22
CA VAL A 665 -27.37 15.15 -1.77
C VAL A 665 -27.20 14.80 -3.25
N LEU A 666 -26.59 15.69 -4.05
CA LEU A 666 -26.29 15.44 -5.45
C LEU A 666 -25.35 14.23 -5.62
N PHE A 667 -24.29 14.16 -4.81
CA PHE A 667 -23.37 13.02 -4.81
C PHE A 667 -24.07 11.71 -4.42
N ALA A 668 -24.90 11.72 -3.37
CA ALA A 668 -25.67 10.57 -2.92
C ALA A 668 -26.65 10.11 -4.00
N MET A 669 -27.31 11.04 -4.71
CA MET A 669 -28.19 10.73 -5.84
C MET A 669 -27.42 10.13 -7.03
N ALA A 670 -26.24 10.64 -7.34
CA ALA A 670 -25.39 10.08 -8.39
C ALA A 670 -24.89 8.68 -8.03
N ALA A 671 -24.45 8.46 -6.79
CA ALA A 671 -24.03 7.15 -6.28
C ALA A 671 -25.20 6.15 -6.25
N ALA A 672 -26.39 6.61 -5.86
CA ALA A 672 -27.64 5.88 -5.90
C ALA A 672 -27.99 5.38 -7.30
N LEU A 673 -27.94 6.29 -8.29
CA LEU A 673 -28.16 5.94 -9.68
C LEU A 673 -27.11 4.94 -10.17
N ALA A 674 -25.83 5.14 -9.85
CA ALA A 674 -24.79 4.18 -10.22
C ALA A 674 -24.99 2.79 -9.60
N ALA A 675 -25.46 2.71 -8.36
CA ALA A 675 -25.72 1.47 -7.64
C ALA A 675 -26.90 0.67 -8.22
N ARG A 676 -27.91 1.36 -8.78
CA ARG A 676 -29.10 0.72 -9.39
C ARG A 676 -28.77 -0.13 -10.61
N TYR A 677 -27.73 0.23 -11.36
CA TYR A 677 -27.34 -0.47 -12.60
C TYR A 677 -26.17 -1.42 -12.39
N ARG A 678 -25.94 -1.86 -11.14
CA ARG A 678 -24.97 -2.91 -10.84
C ARG A 678 -25.62 -4.28 -10.82
N GLU A 679 -25.00 -5.22 -11.53
CA GLU A 679 -25.45 -6.60 -11.62
C GLU A 679 -24.27 -7.54 -11.40
N LEU A 680 -24.51 -8.61 -10.66
CA LEU A 680 -23.59 -9.70 -10.40
C LEU A 680 -24.01 -10.92 -11.22
N TRP A 681 -23.09 -11.44 -12.02
CA TRP A 681 -23.32 -12.58 -12.89
C TRP A 681 -22.36 -13.67 -12.44
N LEU A 682 -22.89 -14.77 -11.90
CA LEU A 682 -22.12 -15.91 -11.44
C LEU A 682 -22.02 -16.93 -12.58
N HIS A 683 -20.79 -17.29 -12.92
CA HIS A 683 -20.45 -18.27 -13.92
C HIS A 683 -19.81 -19.49 -13.24
N ASP A 684 -19.67 -20.58 -13.99
CA ASP A 684 -19.02 -21.81 -13.54
C ASP A 684 -17.54 -21.58 -13.15
N GLU A 685 -16.87 -20.70 -13.87
CA GLU A 685 -15.41 -20.49 -13.79
C GLU A 685 -15.04 -19.18 -13.09
N GLY A 686 -16.02 -18.31 -12.84
CA GLY A 686 -15.76 -17.02 -12.21
C GLY A 686 -16.99 -16.15 -12.10
N VAL A 687 -16.75 -14.85 -12.03
CA VAL A 687 -17.78 -13.86 -11.79
C VAL A 687 -17.59 -12.64 -12.66
N THR A 688 -18.72 -12.09 -13.13
CA THR A 688 -18.77 -10.83 -13.87
C THR A 688 -19.64 -9.83 -13.11
N VAL A 689 -19.08 -8.65 -12.81
CA VAL A 689 -19.82 -7.52 -12.26
C VAL A 689 -19.98 -6.45 -13.33
N ARG A 690 -21.22 -6.18 -13.73
CA ARG A 690 -21.56 -5.07 -14.62
C ARG A 690 -21.97 -3.87 -13.79
N SER A 691 -21.59 -2.66 -14.20
CA SER A 691 -21.85 -1.44 -13.46
C SER A 691 -22.13 -0.23 -14.36
N GLY A 692 -22.93 0.68 -13.81
CA GLY A 692 -22.96 2.10 -14.16
C GLY A 692 -23.97 2.55 -15.22
N VAL A 693 -24.23 3.87 -15.19
CA VAL A 693 -25.21 4.58 -16.04
C VAL A 693 -24.50 5.35 -17.13
N PHE A 694 -23.69 6.33 -16.71
CA PHE A 694 -22.91 7.18 -17.60
C PHE A 694 -21.56 6.54 -17.95
N VAL A 695 -20.94 5.90 -16.97
CA VAL A 695 -19.72 5.11 -17.13
C VAL A 695 -20.13 3.65 -17.04
N LYS A 696 -20.10 2.92 -18.16
CA LYS A 696 -20.39 1.48 -18.14
C LYS A 696 -19.10 0.73 -17.82
N GLY A 697 -19.09 -0.13 -16.81
CA GLY A 697 -17.93 -0.94 -16.44
C GLY A 697 -18.29 -2.41 -16.32
N THR A 698 -17.43 -3.30 -16.80
CA THR A 698 -17.51 -4.75 -16.55
C THR A 698 -16.22 -5.22 -15.89
N VAL A 699 -16.32 -5.82 -14.71
CA VAL A 699 -15.20 -6.44 -13.99
C VAL A 699 -15.40 -7.95 -14.08
N ARG A 700 -14.39 -8.68 -14.52
CA ARG A 700 -14.38 -10.16 -14.58
C ARG A 700 -13.18 -10.70 -13.82
N GLY A 701 -13.39 -11.77 -13.07
CA GLY A 701 -12.33 -12.50 -12.37
C GLY A 701 -12.71 -13.97 -12.22
N ALA A 702 -11.71 -14.85 -12.22
CA ALA A 702 -11.91 -16.28 -12.02
C ALA A 702 -12.10 -16.63 -10.54
N TRP A 703 -12.77 -17.75 -10.25
CA TRP A 703 -12.93 -18.22 -8.87
C TRP A 703 -11.60 -18.61 -8.23
N ALA A 704 -10.69 -19.16 -9.01
CA ALA A 704 -9.35 -19.54 -8.57
C ALA A 704 -8.50 -18.34 -8.07
N ASP A 705 -8.89 -17.12 -8.45
CA ASP A 705 -8.16 -15.90 -8.16
C ASP A 705 -8.82 -15.09 -7.04
N LEU A 706 -9.97 -15.54 -6.55
CA LEU A 706 -10.69 -14.89 -5.46
C LEU A 706 -10.00 -15.17 -4.13
N ARG A 707 -9.58 -14.11 -3.44
CA ARG A 707 -8.80 -14.20 -2.19
C ARG A 707 -9.66 -14.08 -0.95
N HIS A 708 -10.55 -13.09 -0.96
CA HIS A 708 -11.42 -12.82 0.17
C HIS A 708 -12.75 -12.22 -0.25
N ILE A 709 -13.77 -12.50 0.56
CA ILE A 709 -15.14 -12.02 0.36
C ILE A 709 -15.50 -11.14 1.54
N ASP A 710 -16.02 -9.96 1.24
CA ASP A 710 -16.57 -9.04 2.22
C ASP A 710 -18.05 -8.82 1.95
N THR A 711 -18.86 -8.86 3.00
CA THR A 711 -20.26 -8.45 2.94
C THR A 711 -20.61 -7.48 4.04
N VAL A 712 -21.52 -6.55 3.74
CA VAL A 712 -22.05 -5.59 4.71
C VAL A 712 -23.57 -5.55 4.58
N VAL A 713 -24.28 -6.10 5.56
CA VAL A 713 -25.74 -6.03 5.66
C VAL A 713 -26.15 -4.69 6.26
N LEU A 714 -27.13 -4.04 5.63
CA LEU A 714 -27.65 -2.74 6.07
C LEU A 714 -28.83 -2.94 7.03
N PRO A 715 -28.88 -2.18 8.14
CA PRO A 715 -30.00 -2.23 9.08
C PRO A 715 -31.30 -1.82 8.38
N GLY A 716 -32.41 -2.47 8.76
CA GLY A 716 -33.74 -2.15 8.26
C GLY A 716 -33.96 -2.45 6.76
N CYS A 717 -33.02 -3.11 6.09
CA CYS A 717 -33.09 -3.38 4.65
C CYS A 717 -33.44 -4.84 4.30
N GLY A 718 -34.03 -5.61 5.23
CA GLY A 718 -34.49 -6.98 4.96
C GLY A 718 -33.40 -7.95 4.51
N GLY A 719 -32.19 -7.84 5.09
CA GLY A 719 -31.03 -8.65 4.70
C GLY A 719 -30.29 -8.16 3.45
N ALA A 720 -30.72 -7.04 2.86
CA ALA A 720 -29.99 -6.44 1.75
C ALA A 720 -28.67 -5.79 2.21
N GLY A 721 -27.66 -5.85 1.35
CA GLY A 721 -26.33 -5.36 1.70
C GLY A 721 -25.38 -5.24 0.53
N TRP A 722 -24.11 -5.09 0.84
CA TRP A 722 -23.02 -4.93 -0.11
C TRP A 722 -22.25 -6.24 -0.17
N LEU A 723 -21.88 -6.68 -1.36
CA LEU A 723 -20.91 -7.75 -1.61
C LEU A 723 -19.69 -7.15 -2.28
N ASP A 724 -18.54 -7.41 -1.69
CA ASP A 724 -17.22 -7.04 -2.18
C ASP A 724 -16.41 -8.33 -2.41
N LEU A 725 -15.97 -8.53 -3.64
CA LEU A 725 -15.15 -9.65 -4.06
C LEU A 725 -13.75 -9.14 -4.38
N PHE A 726 -12.74 -9.70 -3.74
CA PHE A 726 -11.35 -9.28 -3.92
C PHE A 726 -10.56 -10.37 -4.62
N PHE A 727 -10.00 -10.02 -5.77
CA PHE A 727 -9.14 -10.87 -6.58
C PHE A 727 -7.68 -10.46 -6.38
N GLY A 728 -6.72 -11.25 -6.90
CA GLY A 728 -5.30 -10.91 -6.91
C GLY A 728 -4.98 -9.46 -7.34
N GLY A 729 -3.92 -8.88 -6.78
CA GLY A 729 -3.54 -7.47 -7.03
C GLY A 729 -4.54 -6.48 -6.40
N PRO A 730 -4.78 -5.30 -7.01
CA PRO A 730 -5.80 -4.35 -6.54
C PRO A 730 -7.21 -4.62 -7.11
N GLY A 731 -7.44 -5.81 -7.69
CA GLY A 731 -8.73 -6.20 -8.28
C GLY A 731 -9.85 -6.29 -7.23
N ARG A 732 -10.89 -5.45 -7.37
CA ARG A 732 -12.09 -5.47 -6.53
C ARG A 732 -13.35 -5.35 -7.37
N ALA A 733 -14.31 -6.25 -7.13
CA ALA A 733 -15.64 -6.17 -7.71
C ALA A 733 -16.68 -5.93 -6.61
N GLN A 734 -17.42 -4.82 -6.69
CA GLN A 734 -18.37 -4.42 -5.66
C GLN A 734 -19.80 -4.34 -6.19
N VAL A 735 -20.72 -5.04 -5.52
CA VAL A 735 -22.15 -5.03 -5.83
C VAL A 735 -22.95 -4.59 -4.60
N PRO A 736 -23.46 -3.34 -4.59
CA PRO A 736 -24.27 -2.82 -3.49
C PRO A 736 -25.73 -3.31 -3.59
N MET A 737 -26.43 -3.28 -2.46
CA MET A 737 -27.88 -3.53 -2.34
C MET A 737 -28.36 -4.88 -2.92
N LEU A 738 -27.59 -5.95 -2.71
CA LEU A 738 -28.02 -7.32 -2.99
C LEU A 738 -28.87 -7.85 -1.84
N ASP A 739 -30.04 -8.39 -2.15
CA ASP A 739 -30.88 -9.08 -1.16
C ASP A 739 -30.25 -10.44 -0.79
N GLY A 740 -30.42 -10.87 0.47
CA GLY A 740 -29.90 -12.17 0.92
C GLY A 740 -28.37 -12.28 0.89
N VAL A 741 -27.66 -11.15 1.04
CA VAL A 741 -26.20 -11.11 0.83
C VAL A 741 -25.41 -12.06 1.76
N VAL A 742 -25.92 -12.34 2.96
CA VAL A 742 -25.30 -13.28 3.91
C VAL A 742 -25.42 -14.72 3.42
N ALA A 743 -26.59 -15.11 2.89
CA ALA A 743 -26.79 -16.43 2.34
C ALA A 743 -25.91 -16.63 1.09
N LEU A 744 -25.81 -15.59 0.25
CA LEU A 744 -24.91 -15.58 -0.89
C LEU A 744 -23.44 -15.70 -0.50
N HIS A 745 -23.00 -14.98 0.54
CA HIS A 745 -21.62 -15.10 1.04
C HIS A 745 -21.32 -16.53 1.49
N ARG A 746 -22.22 -17.15 2.26
CA ARG A 746 -22.02 -18.54 2.71
C ARG A 746 -22.05 -19.53 1.56
N SER A 747 -22.91 -19.34 0.56
CA SER A 747 -22.91 -20.21 -0.62
C SER A 747 -21.61 -20.08 -1.40
N LEU A 748 -21.07 -18.87 -1.54
CA LEU A 748 -19.78 -18.65 -2.19
C LEU A 748 -18.62 -19.25 -1.36
N ASP A 749 -18.61 -19.06 -0.04
CA ASP A 749 -17.61 -19.70 0.83
C ASP A 749 -17.65 -21.23 0.64
N ALA A 750 -18.84 -21.84 0.64
CA ALA A 750 -19.01 -23.29 0.51
C ALA A 750 -18.59 -23.80 -0.88
N GLU A 751 -18.92 -23.04 -1.92
CA GLU A 751 -18.55 -23.33 -3.30
C GLU A 751 -17.04 -23.29 -3.51
N LEU A 752 -16.35 -22.33 -2.90
CA LEU A 752 -14.90 -22.15 -3.03
C LEU A 752 -14.11 -23.11 -2.14
N SER A 753 -14.66 -23.50 -0.99
CA SER A 753 -13.98 -24.40 -0.06
C SER A 753 -14.01 -25.86 -0.52
N GLY A 754 -14.88 -26.20 -1.47
CA GLY A 754 -15.09 -27.58 -1.93
C GLY A 754 -16.06 -28.37 -1.04
N PRO A 755 -16.52 -29.55 -1.51
CA PRO A 755 -17.57 -30.33 -0.85
C PRO A 755 -17.18 -30.90 0.52
N ASP A 756 -15.88 -31.17 0.72
CA ASP A 756 -15.38 -31.81 1.95
C ASP A 756 -15.12 -30.78 3.08
N ALA A 757 -15.13 -29.50 2.75
CA ALA A 757 -14.91 -28.42 3.70
C ALA A 757 -16.21 -28.00 4.38
N SER A 758 -16.53 -28.66 5.49
CA SER A 758 -17.62 -28.21 6.36
C SER A 758 -17.28 -26.84 6.97
N LEU A 759 -17.93 -25.79 6.48
CA LEU A 759 -17.86 -24.45 7.09
C LEU A 759 -18.57 -24.37 8.44
N GLU A 760 -19.34 -25.40 8.78
CA GLU A 760 -20.08 -25.49 10.03
C GLU A 760 -19.21 -25.98 11.20
N GLU A 761 -18.08 -26.63 10.92
CA GLU A 761 -17.18 -27.09 11.97
C GLU A 761 -16.27 -25.94 12.44
N GLU A 762 -16.69 -25.30 13.53
CA GLU A 762 -15.93 -24.24 14.18
C GLU A 762 -14.76 -24.86 14.99
N LEU A 763 -13.52 -24.71 14.50
CA LEU A 763 -12.31 -25.21 15.16
C LEU A 763 -11.85 -24.27 16.29
N ALA A 764 -12.11 -22.97 16.15
CA ALA A 764 -11.85 -21.98 17.18
C ALA A 764 -12.77 -20.76 17.03
N GLU A 765 -13.36 -20.31 18.14
CA GLU A 765 -14.05 -19.02 18.23
C GLU A 765 -13.20 -18.05 19.08
N ALA A 766 -12.97 -16.85 18.56
CA ALA A 766 -12.35 -15.76 19.29
C ALA A 766 -13.29 -14.55 19.33
N ARG A 767 -13.56 -14.03 20.53
CA ARG A 767 -14.33 -12.79 20.73
C ARG A 767 -13.41 -11.66 21.14
N PRO A 768 -13.64 -10.41 20.70
CA PRO A 768 -12.77 -9.31 21.08
C PRO A 768 -12.88 -9.02 22.57
N LEU A 769 -11.74 -8.77 23.21
CA LEU A 769 -11.64 -8.36 24.60
C LEU A 769 -12.23 -6.96 24.76
N ALA A 770 -13.45 -6.90 25.29
CA ALA A 770 -14.18 -5.64 25.44
C ALA A 770 -13.38 -4.59 26.23
N ARG A 771 -12.60 -5.01 27.23
CA ARG A 771 -11.75 -4.14 28.05
C ARG A 771 -10.74 -3.35 27.22
N VAL A 772 -10.10 -3.98 26.22
CA VAL A 772 -9.10 -3.34 25.35
C VAL A 772 -9.73 -2.23 24.52
N ALA A 773 -10.80 -2.57 23.82
CA ALA A 773 -11.44 -1.62 22.91
C ALA A 773 -12.12 -0.47 23.66
N LEU A 774 -12.71 -0.73 24.83
CA LEU A 774 -13.24 0.32 25.71
C LEU A 774 -12.13 1.23 26.25
N ALA A 775 -10.99 0.67 26.69
CA ALA A 775 -9.86 1.47 27.16
C ALA A 775 -9.27 2.34 26.03
N ARG A 776 -9.18 1.81 24.80
CA ARG A 776 -8.72 2.55 23.61
C ARG A 776 -9.65 3.71 23.31
N LEU A 777 -10.96 3.46 23.34
CA LEU A 777 -11.97 4.48 23.13
C LEU A 777 -11.91 5.57 24.21
N ALA A 778 -11.85 5.18 25.50
CA ALA A 778 -11.76 6.11 26.61
C ALA A 778 -10.50 6.99 26.52
N LEU A 779 -9.33 6.40 26.21
CA LEU A 779 -8.09 7.15 26.01
C LEU A 779 -8.20 8.12 24.82
N THR A 780 -8.82 7.69 23.72
CA THR A 780 -9.02 8.55 22.54
C THR A 780 -9.94 9.73 22.86
N LEU A 781 -11.06 9.49 23.57
CA LEU A 781 -11.98 10.54 24.00
C LEU A 781 -11.35 11.48 25.03
N LEU A 782 -10.47 10.98 25.90
CA LEU A 782 -9.72 11.79 26.87
C LEU A 782 -8.70 12.71 26.18
N LEU A 783 -7.99 12.21 25.17
CA LEU A 783 -7.02 12.99 24.39
C LEU A 783 -7.70 14.04 23.50
N VAL A 784 -8.93 13.77 23.05
CA VAL A 784 -9.73 14.70 22.26
C VAL A 784 -10.80 15.32 23.15
N PHE A 785 -10.38 16.23 24.04
CA PHE A 785 -11.22 16.94 25.01
C PHE A 785 -12.62 17.36 24.50
N PRO A 786 -12.79 17.94 23.28
CA PRO A 786 -14.11 18.33 22.79
C PRO A 786 -15.08 17.15 22.53
N LEU A 787 -14.61 15.91 22.49
CA LEU A 787 -15.44 14.71 22.32
C LEU A 787 -15.88 14.07 23.64
N LEU A 788 -15.39 14.54 24.79
CA LEU A 788 -15.74 14.00 26.11
C LEU A 788 -17.26 13.90 26.37
N PRO A 789 -18.11 14.88 25.97
CA PRO A 789 -19.57 14.80 26.17
C PRO A 789 -20.24 13.63 25.43
N LEU A 790 -19.61 13.04 24.42
CA LEU A 790 -20.15 11.90 23.68
C LEU A 790 -19.92 10.56 24.39
N LEU A 791 -19.11 10.54 25.45
CA LEU A 791 -18.70 9.32 26.16
C LEU A 791 -19.89 8.45 26.66
N PRO A 792 -20.97 9.01 27.23
CA PRO A 792 -22.14 8.23 27.67
C PRO A 792 -22.85 7.48 26.54
N VAL A 793 -22.70 7.93 25.29
CA VAL A 793 -23.32 7.31 24.11
C VAL A 793 -22.35 6.36 23.41
N VAL A 794 -21.10 6.78 23.23
CA VAL A 794 -20.11 6.01 22.46
C VAL A 794 -19.63 4.78 23.22
N LEU A 795 -19.51 4.82 24.56
CA LEU A 795 -19.10 3.64 25.35
C LEU A 795 -20.12 2.49 25.26
N PRO A 796 -21.43 2.66 25.55
CA PRO A 796 -22.41 1.59 25.40
C PRO A 796 -22.50 1.04 23.97
N LEU A 797 -22.48 1.91 22.95
CA LEU A 797 -22.48 1.49 21.55
C LEU A 797 -21.23 0.66 21.20
N SER A 798 -20.07 1.07 21.69
CA SER A 798 -18.81 0.33 21.50
C SER A 798 -18.85 -1.01 22.23
N TYR A 799 -19.36 -1.06 23.46
CA TYR A 799 -19.53 -2.30 24.21
C TYR A 799 -20.46 -3.30 23.51
N LEU A 800 -21.62 -2.83 23.03
CA LEU A 800 -22.56 -3.65 22.26
C LEU A 800 -21.94 -4.18 20.97
N ARG A 801 -21.12 -3.35 20.30
CA ARG A 801 -20.40 -3.74 19.07
C ARG A 801 -19.42 -4.86 19.35
N LEU A 802 -18.71 -4.79 20.47
CA LEU A 802 -17.71 -5.77 20.87
C LEU A 802 -18.37 -7.10 21.23
N ARG A 803 -19.46 -7.08 22.01
CA ARG A 803 -20.24 -8.29 22.35
C ARG A 803 -20.78 -9.03 21.14
N ARG A 804 -21.03 -8.31 20.05
CA ARG A 804 -21.61 -8.84 18.81
C ARG A 804 -20.58 -9.06 17.70
N THR A 805 -19.30 -8.89 17.99
CA THR A 805 -18.22 -9.24 17.08
C THR A 805 -17.70 -10.63 17.45
N ARG A 806 -17.58 -11.51 16.46
CA ARG A 806 -17.04 -12.86 16.61
C ARG A 806 -16.10 -13.18 15.46
N HIS A 807 -15.04 -13.89 15.77
CA HIS A 807 -14.10 -14.40 14.80
C HIS A 807 -14.11 -15.91 14.89
N VAL A 808 -14.29 -16.58 13.76
CA VAL A 808 -14.45 -18.03 13.68
C VAL A 808 -13.40 -18.57 12.73
N LEU A 809 -12.64 -19.55 13.19
CA LEU A 809 -11.76 -20.36 12.37
C LEU A 809 -12.50 -21.65 12.02
N THR A 810 -12.72 -21.90 10.74
CA THR A 810 -13.27 -23.16 10.22
C THR A 810 -12.16 -23.97 9.55
N ARG A 811 -12.47 -25.18 9.06
CA ARG A 811 -11.50 -26.01 8.30
C ARG A 811 -11.03 -25.38 7.00
N ALA A 812 -11.81 -24.47 6.41
CA ALA A 812 -11.50 -23.88 5.12
C ALA A 812 -11.31 -22.37 5.11
N ALA A 813 -11.75 -21.64 6.14
CA ALA A 813 -11.67 -20.19 6.14
C ALA A 813 -11.48 -19.59 7.52
N VAL A 814 -10.88 -18.40 7.56
CA VAL A 814 -10.95 -17.49 8.70
C VAL A 814 -12.06 -16.48 8.44
N VAL A 815 -13.04 -16.44 9.34
CA VAL A 815 -14.23 -15.60 9.22
C VAL A 815 -14.25 -14.56 10.34
N SER A 816 -14.42 -13.29 10.01
CA SER A 816 -14.68 -12.21 10.97
C SER A 816 -16.08 -11.64 10.76
N GLU A 817 -16.93 -11.77 11.76
CA GLU A 817 -18.26 -11.17 11.78
C GLU A 817 -18.33 -10.03 12.79
N ARG A 818 -18.80 -8.86 12.36
CA ARG A 818 -19.00 -7.67 13.19
C ARG A 818 -20.44 -7.22 13.06
N ARG A 819 -21.23 -7.34 14.12
CA ARG A 819 -22.63 -6.88 14.14
C ARG A 819 -22.81 -5.71 15.11
N LEU A 820 -23.42 -4.61 14.69
CA LEU A 820 -23.94 -3.59 15.60
C LEU A 820 -25.18 -2.96 14.98
N LEU A 821 -24.95 -1.96 14.14
CA LEU A 821 -25.94 -1.35 13.25
C LEU A 821 -25.89 -2.04 11.90
N TRP A 822 -24.68 -2.31 11.41
CA TRP A 822 -24.42 -3.12 10.23
C TRP A 822 -23.88 -4.49 10.64
N SER A 823 -24.15 -5.51 9.85
CA SER A 823 -23.50 -6.81 9.96
C SER A 823 -22.46 -6.92 8.86
N ARG A 824 -21.18 -6.76 9.19
CA ARG A 824 -20.08 -7.03 8.26
C ARG A 824 -19.57 -8.45 8.47
N ARG A 825 -19.44 -9.23 7.40
CA ARG A 825 -18.80 -10.55 7.42
C ARG A 825 -17.70 -10.57 6.36
N SER A 826 -16.51 -10.94 6.80
CA SER A 826 -15.31 -11.05 5.97
C SER A 826 -14.78 -12.48 6.08
N SER A 827 -14.49 -13.13 4.97
CA SER A 827 -13.92 -14.49 4.92
C SER A 827 -12.66 -14.52 4.07
N VAL A 828 -11.64 -15.23 4.54
CA VAL A 828 -10.41 -15.54 3.80
C VAL A 828 -10.23 -17.05 3.80
N LEU A 829 -10.06 -17.66 2.63
CA LEU A 829 -9.81 -19.10 2.51
C LEU A 829 -8.43 -19.46 3.03
N LEU A 830 -8.33 -20.52 3.82
CA LEU A 830 -7.08 -20.98 4.44
C LEU A 830 -6.04 -21.42 3.43
N GLU A 831 -6.47 -22.03 2.31
CA GLU A 831 -5.59 -22.36 1.18
C GLU A 831 -4.93 -21.14 0.53
N ARG A 832 -5.51 -19.94 0.70
CA ARG A 832 -4.99 -18.68 0.15
C ARG A 832 -4.19 -17.87 1.14
N VAL A 833 -4.21 -18.22 2.43
CA VAL A 833 -3.43 -17.53 3.45
C VAL A 833 -1.95 -17.72 3.12
N ASP A 834 -1.18 -16.65 3.03
CA ASP A 834 0.25 -16.60 2.75
C ASP A 834 1.08 -16.50 4.04
N HIS A 835 0.73 -15.56 4.91
CA HIS A 835 1.35 -15.47 6.23
C HIS A 835 0.42 -14.80 7.24
N VAL A 836 0.76 -14.94 8.52
CA VAL A 836 -0.04 -14.43 9.64
C VAL A 836 0.86 -13.68 10.61
N THR A 837 0.49 -12.44 10.91
CA THR A 837 1.21 -11.59 11.87
C THR A 837 0.36 -11.31 13.10
N VAL A 838 1.01 -11.21 14.26
CA VAL A 838 0.37 -10.88 15.53
C VAL A 838 0.93 -9.56 16.04
N HIS A 839 0.04 -8.63 16.41
CA HIS A 839 0.42 -7.33 16.93
C HIS A 839 -0.29 -7.04 18.27
N ARG A 840 0.49 -6.75 19.32
CA ARG A 840 0.03 -6.39 20.66
C ARG A 840 0.48 -4.97 21.00
N GLY A 841 -0.45 -4.02 20.98
CA GLY A 841 -0.21 -2.64 21.44
C GLY A 841 -0.20 -2.51 22.97
N PRO A 842 -0.05 -1.28 23.52
CA PRO A 842 -0.02 -1.01 24.97
C PRO A 842 -1.19 -1.63 25.73
N LEU A 843 -2.39 -1.33 25.26
CA LEU A 843 -3.62 -1.85 25.89
C LEU A 843 -3.79 -3.35 25.69
N HIS A 844 -3.27 -3.92 24.60
CA HIS A 844 -3.28 -5.37 24.39
C HIS A 844 -2.37 -6.07 25.40
N GLN A 845 -1.16 -5.55 25.62
CA GLN A 845 -0.22 -6.12 26.57
C GLN A 845 -0.75 -6.04 28.01
N MET A 846 -1.37 -4.93 28.39
CA MET A 846 -1.94 -4.74 29.73
C MET A 846 -3.18 -5.61 30.00
N LEU A 847 -3.95 -5.96 28.97
CA LEU A 847 -5.26 -6.61 29.12
C LEU A 847 -5.34 -8.01 28.50
N GLY A 848 -4.20 -8.60 28.07
CA GLY A 848 -4.13 -9.97 27.54
C GLY A 848 -4.68 -10.16 26.12
N GLY A 849 -4.71 -9.11 25.30
CA GLY A 849 -5.22 -9.16 23.93
C GLY A 849 -4.15 -9.16 22.84
N GLY A 850 -4.58 -9.20 21.59
CA GLY A 850 -3.76 -8.95 20.42
C GLY A 850 -4.58 -8.81 19.14
N THR A 851 -3.94 -8.38 18.06
CA THR A 851 -4.55 -8.32 16.73
C THR A 851 -3.83 -9.31 15.83
N VAL A 852 -4.56 -10.25 15.23
CA VAL A 852 -4.05 -11.16 14.21
C VAL A 852 -4.37 -10.58 12.84
N ARG A 853 -3.38 -10.49 11.96
CA ARG A 853 -3.55 -10.05 10.57
C ARG A 853 -3.20 -11.21 9.65
N VAL A 854 -4.13 -11.55 8.77
CA VAL A 854 -4.02 -12.61 7.78
C VAL A 854 -3.77 -11.98 6.43
N PHE A 855 -2.71 -12.41 5.76
CA PHE A 855 -2.33 -11.96 4.43
C PHE A 855 -2.52 -13.13 3.47
N THR A 856 -3.01 -12.88 2.26
CA THR A 856 -3.14 -13.87 1.19
C THR A 856 -2.12 -13.64 0.08
N THR A 857 -1.87 -14.68 -0.72
CA THR A 857 -0.90 -14.61 -1.81
C THR A 857 -1.24 -13.49 -2.79
N GLY A 858 -0.24 -12.64 -3.07
CA GLY A 858 -0.40 -11.48 -3.95
C GLY A 858 -1.18 -10.31 -3.35
N SER A 859 -1.52 -10.33 -2.06
CA SER A 859 -2.12 -9.19 -1.36
C SER A 859 -1.09 -8.28 -0.76
N SER A 860 -1.30 -6.99 -0.97
CA SER A 860 -0.38 -5.95 -0.57
C SER A 860 -0.59 -5.49 0.88
N GLY A 861 -1.76 -5.79 1.44
CA GLY A 861 -2.10 -5.55 2.84
C GLY A 861 -2.74 -6.77 3.48
N ALA A 862 -3.09 -6.64 4.75
CA ALA A 862 -3.84 -7.70 5.44
C ALA A 862 -5.26 -7.76 4.88
N ASP A 863 -5.62 -8.90 4.29
CA ASP A 863 -6.98 -9.17 3.77
C ASP A 863 -7.99 -9.30 4.92
N LEU A 864 -7.54 -9.83 6.06
CA LEU A 864 -8.36 -9.94 7.26
C LEU A 864 -7.62 -9.48 8.51
N VAL A 865 -8.27 -8.62 9.28
CA VAL A 865 -7.76 -8.12 10.56
C VAL A 865 -8.69 -8.56 11.70
N VAL A 866 -8.22 -9.53 12.46
CA VAL A 866 -8.87 -10.14 13.61
C VAL A 866 -8.39 -9.42 14.87
N GLY A 867 -9.10 -8.35 15.25
CA GLY A 867 -8.70 -7.44 16.33
C GLY A 867 -9.17 -7.87 17.72
N ASP A 868 -8.38 -7.45 18.72
CA ASP A 868 -8.65 -7.57 20.16
C ASP A 868 -8.85 -9.04 20.64
N VAL A 869 -8.22 -10.02 19.98
CA VAL A 869 -8.33 -11.46 20.26
C VAL A 869 -7.62 -11.84 21.56
N PRO A 870 -8.27 -12.57 22.50
CA PRO A 870 -7.59 -13.20 23.63
C PRO A 870 -6.62 -14.25 23.12
N ASP A 871 -5.41 -14.31 23.67
CA ASP A 871 -4.39 -15.29 23.28
C ASP A 871 -4.14 -15.32 21.76
N ALA A 872 -3.96 -14.13 21.16
CA ALA A 872 -3.76 -13.96 19.72
C ALA A 872 -2.68 -14.87 19.10
N GLU A 873 -1.66 -15.27 19.87
CA GLU A 873 -0.65 -16.25 19.45
C GLU A 873 -1.24 -17.64 19.24
N VAL A 874 -2.07 -18.14 20.16
CA VAL A 874 -2.76 -19.43 20.05
C VAL A 874 -3.72 -19.42 18.87
N PHE A 875 -4.49 -18.34 18.69
CA PHE A 875 -5.37 -18.21 17.53
C PHE A 875 -4.57 -18.22 16.22
N SER A 876 -3.45 -17.49 16.15
CA SER A 876 -2.59 -17.48 14.97
C SER A 876 -1.92 -18.83 14.69
N ALA A 877 -1.56 -19.59 15.73
CA ALA A 877 -1.01 -20.93 15.60
C ALA A 877 -2.05 -21.89 15.02
N ARG A 878 -3.30 -21.86 15.52
CA ARG A 878 -4.39 -22.66 14.95
C ARG A 878 -4.68 -22.33 13.49
N VAL A 879 -4.66 -21.05 13.10
CA VAL A 879 -4.84 -20.65 11.69
C VAL A 879 -3.78 -21.33 10.79
N ARG A 880 -2.55 -21.49 11.26
CA ARG A 880 -1.44 -22.10 10.51
C ARG A 880 -1.51 -23.61 10.47
N GLU A 881 -1.87 -24.21 11.60
CA GLU A 881 -2.11 -25.65 11.72
C GLU A 881 -3.15 -26.10 10.69
N VAL A 882 -4.28 -25.39 10.64
CA VAL A 882 -5.38 -25.72 9.72
C VAL A 882 -5.07 -25.34 8.28
N SER A 883 -4.25 -24.31 8.02
CA SER A 883 -3.80 -23.99 6.66
C SER A 883 -2.76 -25.00 6.11
N GLY A 884 -2.55 -26.14 6.78
CA GLY A 884 -1.66 -27.22 6.34
C GLY A 884 -0.18 -26.88 6.43
N ARG A 885 0.18 -25.85 7.19
CA ARG A 885 1.58 -25.38 7.30
C ARG A 885 2.36 -26.01 8.45
N ASP A 886 1.67 -26.52 9.45
CA ASP A 886 2.29 -27.18 10.61
C ASP A 886 2.04 -28.72 10.62
N ALA A 887 1.59 -29.32 9.51
CA ALA A 887 1.22 -30.75 9.46
C ALA A 887 2.42 -31.75 9.50
N ASP A 888 3.63 -31.28 9.86
CA ASP A 888 4.86 -32.07 10.07
C ASP A 888 5.50 -31.72 11.42
#